data_AF-A0A2G8KCK6-F1
#
_entry.id   AF-A0A2G8KCK6-F1
#
_cell.length_a   1.000
_cell.length_b   1.000
_cell.length_c   1.000
_cell.angle_alpha   90.00
_cell.angle_beta   90.00
_cell.angle_gamma   90.00
#
_symmetry.space_group_name_H-M   'P 1'
#
loop_
_entity.id
_entity.type
_entity.pdbx_description
1 polymer ?
#
loop_
_entity_poly.entity_id
_entity_poly.type
_entity_poly.pdbx_seq_one_letter_code
_entity_poly.pdbx_strand_id
1 'polypeptide(L)'
;MSSDQLQSKKMSGAHPEDDNTQRRGSHATGRLRMHRKSVVGAVLAESLKEKQARAREAREKRKAELTPLHRYVLDMLQLYIEMDKATIEEFVLDSQEYMELFNKFLDKDGSKSLKFFLQEAEPPGNESGRIVNVAKDSKMTRLFITSGEREKLEGKCIFFIRAKPDISLNLRNIQDEICCGMIDCSPAGQLGILSETEKVLSDVFKSALTAYSDWGHLNDSPNGRKMKQNFLDGYDSFLHFVSGAKISVSGAVQLQESEVVDVFSLATASDCINAAGNPDTVEALEDLVSSWCKEIEQVLAESDQMRKEADDTGPLAELEHWRFLMARFHSILEQIKSKKCKMVISTLNAAKSKVLKVWKELDCRITDAANEAKDNVKYLYTLEKFCEPLYHADPMGMVDCIPSLINAIRMIHSISRYYNTSERMTSLFIKVTNQMVTACKNYISNSGMHRIWDQSYDELMSKLKNALHLNKEYQTCFQRTKKKIEQLPNERPFDFSEMYIFGKFDAFCRRIEKVIQLLETIETYSVLSSSRIEGIEPMLNKFQHIYAGIKKKPYDILDHRKTDFDNDFEDFKRHVFDLECMLQSFLDSCFQKISSSSQSLAMLKRFDLLKLPSLNLEEKYGLILQHFGSEIEAIKRLYQKNKDDPPVPRAMPPVSGKIAWARQLFRKIQGPMDVIKEYPSTLSTPEGKKVVRNYNRLGAVLIEFEILYHRAWMKQVDTVKTGLQATILIRHPETQELLVNFDPLLYQVIREAECMRKMGLDVPESAHVICLGREQLQKNCNTIEMLLEENRAIRGRIHSVFHPLMAPHIKKVDIALQPGLVMLCWTSLNLDAFFKTVKAALRDLELLVKEVNDIKESRIDSVLTDISNTLLCSLAPWKVWNAEEFVQSTQKLCDEAAIHIDRRSARMEEAVNDLVTIFVSKAQRTSKLPHAEASDSSDEEEHDIDEEPDSEVTVDVSSEQEEEQQLQEECLEMITHFSQECWKHY
;
A
#
# COMPACT_ATOMS: atom_id res chain seq x y z
N MET A 1 34.30 -27.09 35.20
CA MET A 1 35.16 -27.91 34.34
C MET A 1 36.26 -27.02 33.80
N SER A 2 37.49 -27.50 33.98
CA SER A 2 38.77 -27.04 33.39
C SER A 2 39.29 -25.65 33.72
N SER A 3 40.08 -25.64 34.80
CA SER A 3 41.35 -24.94 34.96
C SER A 3 42.39 -25.36 33.90
N ASP A 4 43.32 -24.45 33.55
CA ASP A 4 44.76 -24.69 33.31
C ASP A 4 45.40 -23.31 33.04
N GLN A 5 46.24 -22.72 33.91
CA GLN A 5 47.60 -23.01 34.39
C GLN A 5 48.77 -22.72 33.42
N LEU A 6 49.80 -22.10 34.03
CA LEU A 6 51.23 -22.00 33.69
C LEU A 6 51.69 -20.90 32.71
N GLN A 7 52.89 -20.32 32.86
CA GLN A 7 53.72 -19.93 34.00
C GLN A 7 54.91 -19.15 33.41
N SER A 8 55.51 -18.30 34.24
CA SER A 8 56.79 -17.62 34.02
C SER A 8 57.98 -18.59 33.93
N LYS A 9 59.02 -18.27 33.13
CA LYS A 9 60.47 -18.40 33.45
C LYS A 9 61.27 -17.75 32.31
N LYS A 10 62.00 -16.63 32.50
CA LYS A 10 63.28 -16.38 33.20
C LYS A 10 64.54 -17.01 32.55
N MET A 11 65.44 -16.09 32.17
CA MET A 11 66.90 -16.05 32.37
C MET A 11 67.86 -16.77 31.41
N SER A 12 68.67 -15.98 30.71
CA SER A 12 70.13 -15.78 30.95
C SER A 12 70.59 -14.63 30.04
N GLY A 13 71.47 -13.69 30.36
CA GLY A 13 72.43 -13.57 31.46
C GLY A 13 73.82 -13.33 30.85
N ALA A 14 74.31 -12.09 30.87
CA ALA A 14 75.73 -11.73 31.00
C ALA A 14 75.92 -10.20 31.07
N HIS A 15 76.34 -9.76 32.25
CA HIS A 15 77.01 -8.50 32.63
C HIS A 15 78.47 -8.48 32.07
N PRO A 16 79.37 -7.50 32.35
CA PRO A 16 79.32 -6.43 33.37
C PRO A 16 79.85 -5.02 32.96
N GLU A 17 79.79 -4.09 33.93
CA GLU A 17 80.65 -2.91 34.17
C GLU A 17 80.52 -1.70 33.21
N ASP A 18 80.49 -0.44 33.64
CA ASP A 18 80.60 0.17 34.98
C ASP A 18 80.13 1.65 34.96
N ASP A 19 79.82 2.13 36.17
CA ASP A 19 79.92 3.49 36.73
C ASP A 19 78.92 4.64 36.46
N ASN A 20 78.24 4.98 37.56
CA ASN A 20 77.94 6.30 38.12
C ASN A 20 78.28 7.57 37.31
N THR A 21 77.31 8.50 37.19
CA THR A 21 77.20 9.69 38.08
C THR A 21 76.14 10.71 37.61
N GLN A 22 75.35 11.15 38.58
CA GLN A 22 74.89 12.53 38.84
C GLN A 22 74.75 13.52 37.66
N ARG A 23 73.49 13.84 37.32
CA ARG A 23 73.14 15.13 36.69
C ARG A 23 73.31 16.27 37.70
N ARG A 24 74.48 16.92 37.66
CA ARG A 24 74.67 18.32 38.08
C ARG A 24 74.67 19.20 36.83
N GLY A 25 73.66 20.04 36.68
CA GLY A 25 73.69 21.17 35.74
C GLY A 25 74.29 22.38 36.43
N SER A 26 75.59 22.60 36.28
CA SER A 26 76.27 23.82 36.73
C SER A 26 76.44 24.78 35.55
N HIS A 27 75.93 26.00 35.73
CA HIS A 27 76.41 27.18 35.02
C HIS A 27 77.92 27.36 35.25
N ALA A 28 78.70 27.50 34.18
CA ALA A 28 79.90 28.31 34.18
C ALA A 28 80.26 28.74 32.75
N THR A 29 79.98 30.01 32.49
CA THR A 29 80.72 30.91 31.62
C THR A 29 82.23 30.71 31.74
N GLY A 30 82.92 30.55 30.61
CA GLY A 30 84.38 30.47 30.59
C GLY A 30 84.95 30.51 29.18
N ARG A 31 85.34 31.72 28.76
CA ARG A 31 85.98 32.08 27.49
C ARG A 31 87.05 31.07 27.01
N LEU A 32 86.94 30.62 25.77
CA LEU A 32 88.12 30.22 24.98
C LEU A 32 88.38 31.26 23.89
N ARG A 33 89.35 32.09 24.26
CA ARG A 33 90.10 33.07 23.48
C ARG A 33 90.69 32.39 22.24
N MET A 34 90.15 32.66 21.04
CA MET A 34 90.87 32.35 19.82
C MET A 34 92.17 33.16 19.80
N HIS A 35 93.28 32.43 19.79
CA HIS A 35 94.61 32.94 19.56
C HIS A 35 94.67 33.68 18.22
N ARG A 36 95.15 34.92 18.25
CA ARG A 36 95.85 35.54 17.13
C ARG A 36 96.98 34.59 16.71
N LYS A 37 96.81 33.91 15.59
CA LYS A 37 97.93 33.56 14.70
C LYS A 37 97.73 34.33 13.41
N SER A 38 98.58 35.33 13.25
CA SER A 38 98.88 36.01 12.01
C SER A 38 99.16 34.98 10.91
N VAL A 39 98.21 34.80 10.00
CA VAL A 39 98.53 34.47 8.62
C VAL A 39 98.32 35.76 7.86
N VAL A 40 99.44 36.40 7.53
CA VAL A 40 99.53 37.47 6.54
C VAL A 40 99.07 36.87 5.22
N GLY A 41 97.82 37.16 4.86
CA GLY A 41 97.23 36.88 3.56
C GLY A 41 96.26 38.01 3.29
N ALA A 42 96.69 38.98 2.49
CA ALA A 42 95.90 40.15 2.13
C ALA A 42 94.58 39.73 1.47
N VAL A 43 93.48 39.82 2.21
CA VAL A 43 92.15 39.98 1.61
C VAL A 43 91.88 41.46 1.63
N LEU A 44 91.99 42.07 0.45
CA LEU A 44 91.60 43.46 0.20
C LEU A 44 90.28 43.75 0.90
N ALA A 45 90.20 44.90 1.58
CA ALA A 45 88.91 45.46 1.97
C ALA A 45 88.13 45.71 0.68
N GLU A 46 87.29 44.73 0.32
CA GLU A 46 86.49 44.75 -0.90
C GLU A 46 85.68 46.05 -0.90
N SER A 47 85.90 46.86 -1.94
CA SER A 47 85.16 48.10 -2.15
C SER A 47 83.66 47.81 -2.15
N LEU A 48 82.83 48.72 -1.64
CA LEU A 48 81.36 48.62 -1.73
C LEU A 48 80.89 48.37 -3.18
N LYS A 49 81.66 48.84 -4.18
CA LYS A 49 81.46 48.55 -5.60
C LYS A 49 81.82 47.11 -6.01
N GLU A 50 82.85 46.51 -5.42
CA GLU A 50 83.25 45.12 -5.70
C GLU A 50 82.26 44.12 -5.09
N LYS A 51 81.79 44.36 -3.86
CA LYS A 51 80.71 43.58 -3.26
C LYS A 51 79.43 43.62 -4.09
N GLN A 52 79.11 44.80 -4.60
CA GLN A 52 77.95 45.01 -5.47
C GLN A 52 78.13 44.35 -6.86
N ALA A 53 79.34 44.36 -7.42
CA ALA A 53 79.66 43.66 -8.66
C ALA A 53 79.52 42.14 -8.50
N ARG A 54 80.05 41.56 -7.41
CA ARG A 54 79.89 40.14 -7.09
C ARG A 54 78.42 39.76 -6.87
N ALA A 55 77.65 40.61 -6.19
CA ALA A 55 76.21 40.39 -5.98
C ALA A 55 75.43 40.40 -7.32
N ARG A 56 75.81 41.27 -8.27
CA ARG A 56 75.23 41.28 -9.63
C ARG A 56 75.60 40.04 -10.43
N GLU A 57 76.85 39.59 -10.38
CA GLU A 57 77.30 38.37 -11.05
C GLU A 57 76.58 37.12 -10.50
N ALA A 58 76.45 37.03 -9.17
CA ALA A 58 75.68 35.97 -8.51
C ALA A 58 74.20 35.97 -8.93
N ARG A 59 73.61 37.16 -9.13
CA ARG A 59 72.23 37.32 -9.62
C ARG A 59 72.06 36.85 -11.07
N GLU A 60 73.00 37.19 -11.96
CA GLU A 60 72.98 36.70 -13.34
C GLU A 60 73.13 35.16 -13.40
N LYS A 61 73.94 34.58 -12.51
CA LYS A 61 74.03 33.12 -12.37
C LYS A 61 72.70 32.48 -11.96
N ARG A 62 72.01 33.04 -10.97
CA ARG A 62 70.65 32.58 -10.58
C ARG A 62 69.65 32.70 -11.73
N LYS A 63 69.75 33.76 -12.54
CA LYS A 63 68.89 33.96 -13.71
C LYS A 63 69.09 32.88 -14.78
N ALA A 64 70.33 32.40 -14.94
CA ALA A 64 70.64 31.29 -15.84
C ALA A 64 70.13 29.93 -15.32
N GLU A 65 69.90 29.77 -14.01
CA GLU A 65 69.37 28.54 -13.38
C GLU A 65 67.84 28.37 -13.58
N LEU A 66 67.12 29.41 -14.03
CA LEU A 66 65.67 29.35 -14.29
C LEU A 66 65.32 28.47 -15.50
N THR A 67 64.84 27.25 -15.20
CA THR A 67 64.36 26.29 -16.21
C THR A 67 62.95 26.62 -16.72
N PRO A 68 62.47 25.99 -17.81
CA PRO A 68 61.09 26.13 -18.27
C PRO A 68 60.03 25.78 -17.20
N LEU A 69 60.34 24.85 -16.29
CA LEU A 69 59.45 24.45 -15.19
C LEU A 69 59.28 25.57 -14.16
N HIS A 70 60.38 26.27 -13.83
CA HIS A 70 60.32 27.46 -12.97
C HIS A 70 59.43 28.52 -13.60
N ARG A 71 59.64 28.81 -14.90
CA ARG A 71 58.84 29.81 -15.63
C ARG A 71 57.36 29.45 -15.66
N TYR A 72 57.00 28.18 -15.79
CA TYR A 72 55.61 27.73 -15.72
C TYR A 72 54.96 28.05 -14.35
N VAL A 73 55.66 27.77 -13.24
CA VAL A 73 55.15 28.09 -11.90
C VAL A 73 55.02 29.61 -11.70
N LEU A 74 55.95 30.39 -12.27
CA LEU A 74 55.86 31.86 -12.26
C LEU A 74 54.71 32.40 -13.11
N ASP A 75 54.42 31.77 -14.25
CA ASP A 75 53.26 32.09 -15.09
C ASP A 75 51.95 31.82 -14.33
N MET A 76 51.89 30.71 -13.58
CA MET A 76 50.75 30.44 -12.68
C MET A 76 50.67 31.44 -11.53
N LEU A 77 51.80 31.86 -10.96
CA LEU A 77 51.85 32.86 -9.90
C LEU A 77 51.26 34.21 -10.36
N GLN A 78 51.54 34.60 -11.60
CA GLN A 78 51.04 35.84 -12.21
C GLN A 78 49.50 35.88 -12.26
N LEU A 79 48.82 34.74 -12.36
CA LEU A 79 47.35 34.72 -12.37
C LEU A 79 46.74 35.09 -11.00
N TYR A 80 47.48 34.91 -9.92
CA TYR A 80 47.04 35.20 -8.55
C TYR A 80 47.51 36.57 -8.04
N ILE A 81 48.48 37.19 -8.72
CA ILE A 81 49.12 38.43 -8.28
C ILE A 81 49.01 39.49 -9.38
N GLU A 82 48.60 40.71 -9.03
CA GLU A 82 48.53 41.85 -9.95
C GLU A 82 49.92 42.46 -10.23
N MET A 83 50.89 41.62 -10.61
CA MET A 83 52.27 42.02 -10.92
C MET A 83 52.71 41.38 -12.24
N ASP A 84 53.56 42.08 -12.99
CA ASP A 84 54.10 41.55 -14.24
C ASP A 84 55.16 40.48 -13.97
N LYS A 85 55.26 39.52 -14.90
CA LYS A 85 56.21 38.40 -14.81
C LYS A 85 57.66 38.85 -14.61
N ALA A 86 58.08 39.95 -15.23
CA ALA A 86 59.46 40.43 -15.10
C ALA A 86 59.74 40.87 -13.66
N THR A 87 58.80 41.59 -13.04
CA THR A 87 58.90 41.97 -11.62
C THR A 87 58.89 40.75 -10.68
N ILE A 88 58.07 39.73 -10.96
CA ILE A 88 58.04 38.48 -10.18
C ILE A 88 59.38 37.72 -10.28
N GLU A 89 59.91 37.56 -11.49
CA GLU A 89 61.22 36.95 -11.72
C GLU A 89 62.32 37.72 -10.98
N GLU A 90 62.26 39.05 -10.97
CA GLU A 90 63.21 39.86 -10.21
C GLU A 90 63.18 39.57 -8.71
N PHE A 91 62.02 39.36 -8.10
CA PHE A 91 61.93 39.06 -6.67
C PHE A 91 62.45 37.67 -6.31
N VAL A 92 62.20 36.67 -7.14
CA VAL A 92 62.72 35.31 -6.93
C VAL A 92 64.25 35.27 -6.98
N LEU A 93 64.85 36.12 -7.80
CA LEU A 93 66.30 36.25 -7.94
C LEU A 93 66.97 37.01 -6.79
N ASP A 94 66.23 37.57 -5.82
CA ASP A 94 66.81 38.38 -4.73
C ASP A 94 67.65 37.57 -3.73
N SER A 95 67.41 36.27 -3.57
CA SER A 95 68.15 35.40 -2.64
C SER A 95 68.49 34.05 -3.27
N GLN A 96 69.65 33.49 -2.91
CA GLN A 96 70.01 32.11 -3.28
C GLN A 96 69.09 31.09 -2.58
N GLU A 97 68.67 31.40 -1.34
CA GLU A 97 67.79 30.52 -0.56
C GLU A 97 66.44 30.32 -1.25
N TYR A 98 65.93 31.34 -1.95
CA TYR A 98 64.67 31.26 -2.71
C TYR A 98 64.80 30.27 -3.87
N MET A 99 65.91 30.32 -4.61
CA MET A 99 66.19 29.39 -5.71
C MET A 99 66.38 27.96 -5.21
N GLU A 100 67.02 27.75 -4.05
CA GLU A 100 67.17 26.43 -3.45
C GLU A 100 65.82 25.83 -3.03
N LEU A 101 64.93 26.62 -2.44
CA LEU A 101 63.57 26.19 -2.08
C LEU A 101 62.73 25.87 -3.33
N PHE A 102 62.88 26.66 -4.39
CA PHE A 102 62.21 26.42 -5.67
C PHE A 102 62.68 25.13 -6.34
N ASN A 103 64.00 24.94 -6.45
CA ASN A 103 64.60 23.71 -7.00
C ASN A 103 64.19 22.48 -6.19
N LYS A 104 64.24 22.56 -4.85
CA LYS A 104 63.78 21.48 -3.97
C LYS A 104 62.33 21.08 -4.22
N PHE A 105 61.45 21.98 -4.66
CA PHE A 105 60.08 21.61 -4.98
C PHE A 105 59.95 20.91 -6.35
N LEU A 106 60.81 21.25 -7.31
CA LEU A 106 60.80 20.68 -8.65
C LEU A 106 61.50 19.32 -8.74
N ASP A 107 62.47 19.08 -7.85
CA ASP A 107 63.23 17.82 -7.81
C ASP A 107 62.37 16.61 -7.40
N LYS A 108 62.77 15.43 -7.89
CA LYS A 108 62.19 14.15 -7.46
C LYS A 108 62.54 13.90 -5.98
N ASP A 109 61.56 13.43 -5.21
CA ASP A 109 61.66 13.25 -3.74
C ASP A 109 61.96 14.55 -2.98
N GLY A 110 61.62 15.68 -3.62
CA GLY A 110 61.76 17.03 -3.09
C GLY A 110 60.65 17.47 -2.13
N SER A 111 60.56 18.78 -1.91
CA SER A 111 59.54 19.41 -1.08
C SER A 111 58.12 19.20 -1.64
N LYS A 112 57.17 18.88 -0.76
CA LYS A 112 55.73 18.79 -1.08
C LYS A 112 55.07 20.13 -1.36
N SER A 113 55.67 21.21 -0.87
CA SER A 113 55.07 22.54 -0.92
C SER A 113 56.08 23.63 -1.25
N LEU A 114 55.65 24.59 -2.05
CA LEU A 114 56.33 25.84 -2.33
C LEU A 114 55.40 27.00 -1.98
N LYS A 115 55.89 28.00 -1.25
CA LYS A 115 55.06 29.12 -0.75
C LYS A 115 55.72 30.45 -1.11
N PHE A 116 54.90 31.38 -1.58
CA PHE A 116 55.27 32.74 -1.91
C PHE A 116 54.49 33.69 -1.01
N PHE A 117 55.17 34.53 -0.23
CA PHE A 117 54.55 35.57 0.58
C PHE A 117 54.70 36.91 -0.12
N LEU A 118 53.58 37.61 -0.29
CA LEU A 118 53.49 38.97 -0.81
C LEU A 118 53.01 39.90 0.32
N GLN A 119 53.93 40.61 0.95
CA GLN A 119 53.64 41.48 2.10
C GLN A 119 54.64 42.63 2.19
N GLU A 120 54.38 43.59 3.08
CA GLU A 120 55.33 44.67 3.36
C GLU A 120 56.55 44.14 4.12
N ALA A 121 57.73 44.37 3.56
CA ALA A 121 59.01 43.98 4.16
C ALA A 121 60.07 45.07 3.94
N GLU A 122 61.19 44.95 4.65
CA GLU A 122 62.35 45.81 4.40
C GLU A 122 62.87 45.61 2.95
N PRO A 123 63.38 46.66 2.30
CA PRO A 123 63.90 46.57 0.94
C PRO A 123 65.04 45.55 0.84
N PRO A 124 65.28 44.97 -0.36
CA PRO A 124 66.36 44.00 -0.55
C PRO A 124 67.71 44.60 -0.15
N GLY A 125 68.49 43.87 0.65
CA GLY A 125 69.86 44.27 0.95
C GLY A 125 70.75 44.26 -0.31
N ASN A 126 71.90 44.93 -0.23
CA ASN A 126 72.88 45.02 -1.34
C ASN A 126 73.36 43.65 -1.86
N GLU A 127 73.19 42.59 -1.08
CA GLU A 127 73.53 41.20 -1.40
C GLU A 127 72.60 40.57 -2.47
N SER A 128 71.43 41.17 -2.70
CA SER A 128 70.48 40.75 -3.75
C SER A 128 70.96 41.06 -5.18
N GLY A 129 71.93 41.96 -5.32
CA GLY A 129 72.41 42.49 -6.61
C GLY A 129 71.54 43.59 -7.21
N ARG A 130 70.40 43.94 -6.60
CA ARG A 130 69.48 45.01 -7.02
C ARG A 130 69.81 46.32 -6.29
N ILE A 131 69.67 47.46 -6.98
CA ILE A 131 69.71 48.79 -6.34
C ILE A 131 68.26 49.25 -6.22
N VAL A 132 67.79 49.44 -4.99
CA VAL A 132 66.46 50.00 -4.72
C VAL A 132 66.64 51.34 -4.01
N ASN A 133 66.22 52.43 -4.65
CA ASN A 133 66.31 53.78 -4.11
C ASN A 133 65.08 54.06 -3.22
N VAL A 134 65.11 53.60 -1.96
CA VAL A 134 64.08 53.92 -0.97
C VAL A 134 64.74 54.52 0.28
N ALA A 135 64.00 55.35 1.03
CA ALA A 135 64.50 55.96 2.25
C ALA A 135 64.91 54.89 3.28
N LYS A 136 65.89 55.17 4.14
CA LYS A 136 66.18 54.30 5.29
C LYS A 136 64.89 54.16 6.12
N ASP A 137 64.53 52.93 6.47
CA ASP A 137 63.34 52.54 7.25
C ASP A 137 61.98 52.60 6.53
N SER A 138 61.94 52.77 5.20
CA SER A 138 60.70 52.61 4.43
C SER A 138 60.41 51.14 4.10
N LYS A 139 59.19 50.67 4.35
CA LYS A 139 58.72 49.33 3.92
C LYS A 139 58.33 49.34 2.44
N MET A 140 58.51 48.21 1.78
CA MET A 140 58.12 47.98 0.38
C MET A 140 57.37 46.64 0.28
N THR A 141 56.37 46.56 -0.59
CA THR A 141 55.72 45.28 -0.93
C THR A 141 56.71 44.38 -1.65
N ARG A 142 57.01 43.21 -1.07
CA ARG A 142 57.97 42.24 -1.63
C ARG A 142 57.34 40.86 -1.73
N LEU A 143 57.78 40.14 -2.76
CA LEU A 143 57.48 38.72 -2.95
C LEU A 143 58.70 37.91 -2.51
N PHE A 144 58.55 36.97 -1.58
CA PHE A 144 59.64 36.08 -1.19
C PHE A 144 59.20 34.63 -1.04
N ILE A 145 60.12 33.70 -1.33
CA ILE A 145 59.89 32.26 -1.22
C ILE A 145 60.29 31.81 0.18
N THR A 146 59.38 31.13 0.88
CA THR A 146 59.60 30.75 2.28
C THR A 146 59.15 29.33 2.58
N SER A 147 59.81 28.68 3.55
CA SER A 147 59.31 27.43 4.13
C SER A 147 58.10 27.68 5.04
N GLY A 148 57.94 28.92 5.53
CA GLY A 148 56.91 29.34 6.49
C GLY A 148 57.29 29.15 7.96
N GLU A 149 58.58 28.89 8.27
CA GLU A 149 59.04 28.66 9.66
C GLU A 149 59.58 29.93 10.34
N ARG A 150 60.14 30.88 9.58
CA ARG A 150 60.85 32.05 10.12
C ARG A 150 60.09 33.36 9.97
N GLU A 151 59.27 33.47 8.93
CA GLU A 151 58.58 34.70 8.56
C GLU A 151 57.08 34.58 8.87
N LYS A 152 56.51 35.60 9.50
CA LYS A 152 55.07 35.67 9.77
C LYS A 152 54.34 36.12 8.51
N LEU A 153 53.18 35.52 8.25
CA LEU A 153 52.31 35.89 7.13
C LEU A 153 51.41 37.06 7.54
N GLU A 154 51.57 38.20 6.87
CA GLU A 154 50.78 39.43 7.10
C GLU A 154 50.02 39.88 5.85
N GLY A 155 50.45 39.44 4.66
CA GLY A 155 49.83 39.78 3.37
C GLY A 155 49.20 38.56 2.67
N LYS A 156 49.54 38.36 1.40
CA LYS A 156 49.02 37.24 0.59
C LYS A 156 50.01 36.09 0.56
N CYS A 157 49.53 34.87 0.75
CA CYS A 157 50.30 33.64 0.57
C CYS A 157 49.79 32.89 -0.67
N ILE A 158 50.64 32.70 -1.66
CA ILE A 158 50.36 31.83 -2.80
C ILE A 158 51.16 30.56 -2.60
N PHE A 159 50.48 29.41 -2.60
CA PHE A 159 51.12 28.12 -2.36
C PHE A 159 50.90 27.18 -3.54
N PHE A 160 51.88 26.31 -3.75
CA PHE A 160 51.85 25.20 -4.68
C PHE A 160 52.08 23.93 -3.89
N ILE A 161 51.19 22.95 -4.05
CA ILE A 161 51.24 21.65 -3.37
C ILE A 161 51.33 20.56 -4.42
N ARG A 162 52.15 19.56 -4.11
CA ARG A 162 52.33 18.38 -4.94
C ARG A 162 51.84 17.14 -4.20
N ALA A 163 50.91 16.40 -4.81
CA ALA A 163 50.32 15.22 -4.17
C ALA A 163 51.31 14.04 -4.06
N LYS A 164 52.17 13.85 -5.07
CA LYS A 164 53.08 12.70 -5.20
C LYS A 164 54.56 13.08 -5.36
N PRO A 165 55.35 13.04 -4.27
CA PRO A 165 56.81 13.09 -4.16
C PRO A 165 57.69 12.67 -5.31
N ASP A 166 57.35 11.45 -5.66
CA ASP A 166 58.15 10.36 -6.20
C ASP A 166 58.19 10.38 -7.72
N ILE A 167 57.24 11.11 -8.30
CA ILE A 167 57.20 11.42 -9.73
C ILE A 167 58.32 12.46 -10.03
N SER A 168 58.73 12.64 -11.28
CA SER A 168 59.58 13.77 -11.66
C SER A 168 58.72 14.77 -12.42
N LEU A 169 58.81 16.06 -12.06
CA LEU A 169 58.02 17.10 -12.71
C LEU A 169 58.62 17.50 -14.05
N ASN A 170 57.79 17.44 -15.08
CA ASN A 170 58.08 17.75 -16.48
C ASN A 170 56.96 18.65 -17.03
N LEU A 171 57.19 19.33 -18.15
CA LEU A 171 56.19 20.25 -18.74
C LEU A 171 54.85 19.59 -19.12
N ARG A 172 54.78 18.26 -19.19
CA ARG A 172 53.56 17.51 -19.52
C ARG A 172 52.71 17.13 -18.30
N ASN A 173 53.31 16.90 -17.14
CA ASN A 173 52.60 16.47 -15.93
C ASN A 173 52.49 17.57 -14.88
N ILE A 174 53.21 18.69 -15.05
CA ILE A 174 53.23 19.79 -14.09
C ILE A 174 51.84 20.39 -13.83
N GLN A 175 50.95 20.39 -14.83
CA GLN A 175 49.57 20.87 -14.70
C GLN A 175 48.68 19.95 -13.87
N ASP A 176 48.91 18.63 -13.92
CA ASP A 176 48.06 17.63 -13.28
C ASP A 176 48.56 17.29 -11.86
N GLU A 177 49.86 17.44 -11.62
CA GLU A 177 50.52 17.06 -10.36
C GLU A 177 50.66 18.22 -9.35
N ILE A 178 50.48 19.46 -9.79
CA ILE A 178 50.58 20.66 -8.94
C ILE A 178 49.20 21.28 -8.73
N CYS A 179 48.80 21.38 -7.46
CA CYS A 179 47.67 22.19 -7.04
C CYS A 179 48.17 23.56 -6.54
N CYS A 180 47.60 24.64 -7.05
CA CYS A 180 47.88 25.99 -6.56
C CYS A 180 46.69 26.58 -5.80
N GLY A 181 46.98 27.45 -4.84
CA GLY A 181 45.97 28.17 -4.09
C GLY A 181 46.52 29.47 -3.51
N MET A 182 45.60 30.35 -3.12
CA MET A 182 45.92 31.64 -2.49
C MET A 182 45.19 31.75 -1.16
N ILE A 183 45.89 32.24 -0.14
CA ILE A 183 45.33 32.65 1.14
C ILE A 183 45.63 34.14 1.29
N ASP A 184 44.58 34.95 1.36
CA ASP A 184 44.71 36.39 1.56
C ASP A 184 44.47 36.75 3.02
N CYS A 185 45.52 37.14 3.74
CA CYS A 185 45.41 37.59 5.13
C CYS A 185 45.25 39.11 5.25
N SER A 186 45.34 39.87 4.15
CA SER A 186 45.31 41.34 4.17
C SER A 186 44.01 41.96 4.69
N PRO A 187 42.79 41.43 4.43
CA PRO A 187 41.54 42.01 4.93
C PRO A 187 41.21 41.58 6.37
N ALA A 188 41.90 40.58 6.92
CA ALA A 188 41.51 39.88 8.13
C ALA A 188 42.23 40.37 9.41
N GLY A 189 43.09 41.39 9.29
CA GLY A 189 43.85 41.94 10.43
C GLY A 189 44.69 40.87 11.15
N GLN A 190 44.69 40.88 12.49
CA GLN A 190 45.50 39.97 13.31
C GLN A 190 45.07 38.48 13.26
N LEU A 191 43.91 38.16 12.69
CA LEU A 191 43.37 36.79 12.61
C LEU A 191 43.66 36.07 11.29
N GLY A 192 44.27 36.78 10.34
CA GLY A 192 44.72 36.35 9.00
C GLY A 192 44.29 34.95 8.54
N ILE A 193 45.09 33.96 8.92
CA ILE A 193 45.01 32.58 8.43
C ILE A 193 43.72 31.88 8.88
N LEU A 194 43.28 32.10 10.13
CA LEU A 194 42.15 31.37 10.71
C LEU A 194 40.83 31.76 10.03
N SER A 195 40.64 33.06 9.79
CA SER A 195 39.43 33.57 9.14
C SER A 195 39.31 33.09 7.69
N GLU A 196 40.42 33.07 6.96
CA GLU A 196 40.40 32.63 5.56
C GLU A 196 40.29 31.11 5.44
N THR A 197 40.89 30.36 6.37
CA THR A 197 40.73 28.89 6.44
C THR A 197 39.28 28.51 6.75
N GLU A 198 38.62 29.21 7.68
CA GLU A 198 37.18 29.02 7.97
C GLU A 198 36.33 29.23 6.72
N LYS A 199 36.53 30.34 6.00
CA LYS A 199 35.79 30.62 4.76
C LYS A 199 35.99 29.54 3.70
N VAL A 200 37.23 29.13 3.45
CA VAL A 200 37.52 28.09 2.45
C VAL A 200 36.85 26.77 2.83
N LEU A 201 36.91 26.38 4.10
CA LEU A 201 36.24 25.16 4.58
C LEU A 201 34.71 25.29 4.50
N SER A 202 34.15 26.42 4.93
CA SER A 202 32.70 26.67 4.98
C SER A 202 32.08 26.87 3.61
N ASP A 203 32.66 27.71 2.75
CA ASP A 203 32.00 28.16 1.53
C ASP A 203 32.30 27.21 0.35
N VAL A 204 33.54 26.73 0.25
CA VAL A 204 34.00 25.88 -0.85
C VAL A 204 33.84 24.40 -0.50
N PHE A 205 34.50 23.93 0.56
CA PHE A 205 34.56 22.49 0.85
C PHE A 205 33.23 21.93 1.38
N LYS A 206 32.49 22.66 2.23
CA LYS A 206 31.15 22.20 2.67
C LYS A 206 30.22 21.99 1.48
N SER A 207 30.15 22.97 0.58
CA SER A 207 29.33 22.90 -0.64
C SER A 207 29.78 21.74 -1.54
N ALA A 208 31.09 21.56 -1.72
CA ALA A 208 31.63 20.45 -2.52
C ALA A 208 31.33 19.08 -1.90
N LEU A 209 31.53 18.90 -0.59
CA LEU A 209 31.30 17.64 0.12
C LEU A 209 29.81 17.25 0.17
N THR A 210 28.92 18.24 0.29
CA THR A 210 27.48 18.01 0.29
C THR A 210 26.93 17.72 -1.11
N ALA A 211 27.47 18.37 -2.15
CA ALA A 211 27.11 18.10 -3.54
C ALA A 211 27.70 16.78 -4.08
N TYR A 212 28.76 16.26 -3.46
CA TYR A 212 29.42 15.03 -3.89
C TYR A 212 28.51 13.81 -3.67
N SER A 213 28.04 13.22 -4.78
CA SER A 213 27.10 12.10 -4.78
C SER A 213 27.79 10.74 -4.74
N ASP A 214 28.98 10.60 -5.32
CA ASP A 214 29.66 9.32 -5.53
C ASP A 214 30.62 8.93 -4.38
N TRP A 215 30.06 8.45 -3.27
CA TRP A 215 30.81 7.94 -2.12
C TRP A 215 31.20 6.46 -2.26
N GLY A 216 31.12 5.89 -3.47
CA GLY A 216 31.38 4.47 -3.73
C GLY A 216 30.51 3.54 -2.87
N HIS A 217 31.13 2.49 -2.32
CA HIS A 217 30.47 1.44 -1.51
C HIS A 217 29.71 1.93 -0.26
N LEU A 218 29.92 3.19 0.15
CA LEU A 218 29.19 3.77 1.29
C LEU A 218 27.73 4.09 0.95
N ASN A 219 27.38 4.30 -0.33
CA ASN A 219 25.99 4.56 -0.72
C ASN A 219 25.13 3.29 -0.71
N ASP A 220 25.74 2.12 -0.91
CA ASP A 220 25.05 0.85 -1.16
C ASP A 220 24.43 0.24 0.10
N SER A 221 24.95 0.58 1.29
CA SER A 221 24.48 0.03 2.57
C SER A 221 23.85 1.09 3.48
N PRO A 222 22.80 0.75 4.26
CA PRO A 222 22.23 1.67 5.25
C PRO A 222 23.25 2.11 6.31
N ASN A 223 24.21 1.25 6.68
CA ASN A 223 25.32 1.62 7.56
C ASN A 223 26.31 2.58 6.87
N GLY A 224 26.58 2.39 5.59
CA GLY A 224 27.43 3.30 4.82
C GLY A 224 26.82 4.70 4.68
N ARG A 225 25.49 4.78 4.48
CA ARG A 225 24.74 6.05 4.50
C ARG A 225 24.83 6.73 5.87
N LYS A 226 24.71 5.97 6.96
CA LYS A 226 24.90 6.50 8.33
C LYS A 226 26.33 7.00 8.55
N MET A 227 27.35 6.29 8.05
CA MET A 227 28.75 6.70 8.19
C MET A 227 29.07 7.95 7.38
N LYS A 228 28.48 8.10 6.19
CA LYS A 228 28.52 9.35 5.40
C LYS A 228 27.90 10.51 6.18
N GLN A 229 26.71 10.30 6.75
CA GLN A 229 26.04 11.30 7.58
C GLN A 229 26.93 11.74 8.76
N ASN A 230 27.48 10.78 9.52
CA ASN A 230 28.37 11.05 10.65
C ASN A 230 29.64 11.84 10.24
N PHE A 231 30.20 11.60 9.05
CA PHE A 231 31.34 12.36 8.57
C PHE A 231 30.98 13.82 8.26
N LEU A 232 29.85 14.05 7.57
CA LEU A 232 29.37 15.40 7.27
C LEU A 232 29.03 16.17 8.54
N ASP A 233 28.39 15.49 9.49
CA ASP A 233 28.08 16.03 10.81
C ASP A 233 29.35 16.37 11.62
N GLY A 234 30.37 15.52 11.56
CA GLY A 234 31.68 15.79 12.16
C GLY A 234 32.41 16.95 11.49
N TYR A 235 32.25 17.11 10.17
CA TYR A 235 32.78 18.25 9.42
C TYR A 235 32.10 19.56 9.84
N ASP A 236 30.77 19.55 9.98
CA ASP A 236 30.02 20.71 10.46
C ASP A 236 30.38 21.07 11.90
N SER A 237 30.59 20.07 12.77
CA SER A 237 31.09 20.29 14.13
C SER A 237 32.48 20.92 14.14
N PHE A 238 33.36 20.50 13.22
CA PHE A 238 34.68 21.11 13.07
C PHE A 238 34.60 22.55 12.57
N LEU A 239 33.72 22.86 11.61
CA LEU A 239 33.47 24.22 11.17
C LEU A 239 32.97 25.11 12.33
N HIS A 240 32.02 24.63 13.13
CA HIS A 240 31.56 25.32 14.33
C HIS A 240 32.70 25.57 15.31
N PHE A 241 33.56 24.58 15.54
CA PHE A 241 34.75 24.75 16.39
C PHE A 241 35.70 25.83 15.85
N VAL A 242 35.98 25.85 14.53
CA VAL A 242 36.86 26.85 13.91
C VAL A 242 36.25 28.25 14.00
N SER A 243 34.95 28.36 13.76
CA SER A 243 34.21 29.62 13.93
C SER A 243 34.24 30.10 15.39
N GLY A 244 34.00 29.21 16.35
CA GLY A 244 34.13 29.50 17.78
C GLY A 244 35.55 29.89 18.20
N ALA A 245 36.57 29.26 17.61
CA ALA A 245 37.97 29.62 17.82
C ALA A 245 38.28 31.02 17.25
N LYS A 246 37.75 31.36 16.07
CA LYS A 246 37.86 32.71 15.49
C LYS A 246 37.23 33.75 16.39
N ILE A 247 36.02 33.52 16.89
CA ILE A 247 35.33 34.41 17.84
C ILE A 247 36.18 34.57 19.11
N SER A 248 36.73 33.47 19.64
CA SER A 248 37.61 33.48 20.82
C SER A 248 38.88 34.28 20.62
N VAL A 249 39.52 34.19 19.45
CA VAL A 249 40.73 34.95 19.13
C VAL A 249 40.39 36.41 18.81
N SER A 250 39.25 36.71 18.15
CA SER A 250 38.81 38.09 17.92
C SER A 250 38.35 38.79 19.18
N GLY A 251 37.88 38.04 20.17
CA GLY A 251 37.54 38.57 21.49
C GLY A 251 38.75 38.92 22.33
N ALA A 252 39.98 38.55 21.92
CA ALA A 252 41.19 38.86 22.65
C ALA A 252 41.35 40.38 22.80
N VAL A 253 41.23 40.86 24.03
CA VAL A 253 41.34 42.28 24.35
C VAL A 253 42.82 42.67 24.29
N GLN A 254 43.16 43.71 23.52
CA GLN A 254 44.46 44.37 23.56
C GLN A 254 44.36 45.60 24.44
N LEU A 255 45.17 45.64 25.49
CA LEU A 255 45.28 46.81 26.35
C LEU A 255 45.91 47.97 25.57
N GLN A 256 45.42 49.19 25.79
CA GLN A 256 45.88 50.38 25.10
C GLN A 256 47.42 50.51 25.07
N GLU A 257 48.02 50.71 23.89
CA GLU A 257 49.46 50.98 23.75
C GLU A 257 49.77 52.46 24.05
N SER A 258 50.94 52.72 24.67
CA SER A 258 51.41 54.07 24.99
C SER A 258 51.82 54.81 23.72
N GLU A 259 51.10 55.88 23.35
CA GLU A 259 51.47 56.77 22.24
C GLU A 259 52.54 57.81 22.63
N VAL A 260 52.72 58.07 23.93
CA VAL A 260 53.47 59.23 24.45
C VAL A 260 54.86 58.87 24.99
N VAL A 261 55.04 57.63 25.45
CA VAL A 261 56.31 57.13 26.01
C VAL A 261 56.72 55.86 25.30
N ASP A 262 57.91 55.86 24.70
CA ASP A 262 58.51 54.65 24.13
C ASP A 262 58.96 53.72 25.26
N VAL A 263 58.04 52.86 25.70
CA VAL A 263 58.22 51.90 26.81
C VAL A 263 59.39 50.94 26.55
N PHE A 264 59.90 50.86 25.31
CA PHE A 264 61.09 50.09 24.95
C PHE A 264 62.41 50.66 25.48
N SER A 265 62.47 51.95 25.87
CA SER A 265 63.67 52.55 26.46
C SER A 265 63.88 52.16 27.93
N LEU A 266 62.83 51.67 28.61
CA LEU A 266 62.84 51.22 30.00
C LEU A 266 63.27 49.73 30.07
N ALA A 267 64.56 49.47 29.92
CA ALA A 267 65.11 48.11 29.92
C ALA A 267 65.63 47.66 31.28
N THR A 268 66.09 48.59 32.12
CA THR A 268 66.73 48.31 33.42
C THR A 268 66.04 48.99 34.61
N ALA A 269 66.23 48.44 35.82
CA ALA A 269 65.63 48.95 37.05
C ALA A 269 66.07 50.39 37.39
N SER A 270 67.23 50.82 36.91
CA SER A 270 67.71 52.21 36.98
C SER A 270 66.86 53.17 36.13
N ASP A 271 66.39 52.72 34.98
CA ASP A 271 65.58 53.53 34.06
C ASP A 271 64.19 53.77 34.64
N CYS A 272 63.62 52.77 35.34
CA CYS A 272 62.37 52.91 36.09
C CYS A 272 62.47 53.94 37.22
N ILE A 273 63.61 54.02 37.91
CA ILE A 273 63.79 54.99 39.01
C ILE A 273 63.96 56.40 38.44
N ASN A 274 64.66 56.55 37.32
CA ASN A 274 64.82 57.83 36.63
C ASN A 274 63.50 58.35 36.05
N ALA A 275 62.71 57.46 35.43
CA ALA A 275 61.37 57.79 34.92
C ALA A 275 60.38 58.10 36.05
N ALA A 276 60.51 57.46 37.22
CA ALA A 276 59.71 57.80 38.40
C ALA A 276 60.00 59.19 38.98
N GLY A 277 61.15 59.79 38.64
CA GLY A 277 61.54 61.14 39.05
C GLY A 277 60.99 62.25 38.15
N ASN A 278 60.42 61.93 36.98
CA ASN A 278 59.87 62.91 36.04
C ASN A 278 58.32 62.93 36.13
N PRO A 279 57.72 64.05 36.57
CA PRO A 279 56.27 64.14 36.81
C PRO A 279 55.44 63.94 35.53
N ASP A 280 55.87 64.46 34.39
CA ASP A 280 55.13 64.35 33.12
C ASP A 280 55.05 62.90 32.63
N THR A 281 56.12 62.13 32.83
CA THR A 281 56.13 60.70 32.50
C THR A 281 55.33 59.87 33.49
N VAL A 282 55.28 60.27 34.76
CA VAL A 282 54.46 59.57 35.76
C VAL A 282 52.98 59.81 35.48
N GLU A 283 52.56 61.04 35.15
CA GLU A 283 51.17 61.37 34.78
C GLU A 283 50.72 60.58 33.54
N ALA A 284 51.53 60.54 32.48
CA ALA A 284 51.24 59.74 31.29
C ALA A 284 51.12 58.22 31.58
N LEU A 285 51.95 57.69 32.48
CA LEU A 285 51.86 56.29 32.91
C LEU A 285 50.66 56.03 33.83
N GLU A 286 50.24 57.00 34.65
CA GLU A 286 49.03 56.93 35.48
C GLU A 286 47.76 56.91 34.63
N ASP A 287 47.70 57.73 33.58
CA ASP A 287 46.59 57.75 32.61
C ASP A 287 46.51 56.45 31.81
N LEU A 288 47.66 55.91 31.41
CA LEU A 288 47.75 54.62 30.72
C LEU A 288 47.23 53.47 31.59
N VAL A 289 47.70 53.36 32.84
CA VAL A 289 47.22 52.32 33.76
C VAL A 289 45.76 52.53 34.13
N SER A 290 45.29 53.77 34.25
CA SER A 290 43.87 54.07 34.47
C SER A 290 42.99 53.63 33.30
N SER A 291 43.50 53.74 32.07
CA SER A 291 42.82 53.25 30.87
C SER A 291 42.77 51.72 30.85
N TRP A 292 43.87 51.05 31.16
CA TRP A 292 43.89 49.59 31.34
C TRP A 292 42.92 49.13 32.43
N CYS A 293 42.84 49.83 33.57
CA CYS A 293 41.88 49.53 34.63
C CYS A 293 40.43 49.59 34.11
N LYS A 294 40.07 50.63 33.35
CA LYS A 294 38.71 50.77 32.76
C LYS A 294 38.40 49.64 31.78
N GLU A 295 39.35 49.26 30.94
CA GLU A 295 39.20 48.15 30.00
C GLU A 295 38.99 46.82 30.74
N ILE A 296 39.78 46.54 31.78
CA ILE A 296 39.63 45.33 32.61
C ILE A 296 38.29 45.33 33.35
N GLU A 297 37.87 46.47 33.92
CA GLU A 297 36.57 46.61 34.57
C GLU A 297 35.41 46.38 33.60
N GLN A 298 35.49 46.94 32.39
CA GLN A 298 34.48 46.73 31.36
C GLN A 298 34.36 45.25 30.99
N VAL A 299 35.48 44.56 30.79
CA VAL A 299 35.49 43.14 30.42
C VAL A 299 34.92 42.26 31.54
N LEU A 300 35.23 42.57 32.80
CA LEU A 300 34.65 41.90 33.96
C LEU A 300 33.14 42.16 34.06
N ALA A 301 32.70 43.41 33.88
CA ALA A 301 31.28 43.77 33.93
C ALA A 301 30.46 43.14 32.79
N GLU A 302 31.02 43.05 31.58
CA GLU A 302 30.42 42.33 30.45
C GLU A 302 30.27 40.83 30.74
N SER A 303 31.19 40.25 31.52
CA SER A 303 31.13 38.83 31.90
C SER A 303 30.11 38.53 33.01
N ASP A 304 29.88 39.49 33.91
CA ASP A 304 28.93 39.38 35.03
C ASP A 304 27.47 39.67 34.61
N GLN A 305 27.24 40.25 33.43
CA GLN A 305 25.88 40.51 32.94
C GLN A 305 25.12 39.21 32.64
N MET A 306 23.89 39.10 33.18
CA MET A 306 22.99 37.99 32.86
C MET A 306 22.70 37.92 31.36
N ARG A 307 23.06 36.80 30.75
CA ARG A 307 22.92 36.58 29.30
C ARG A 307 21.44 36.35 28.95
N LYS A 308 20.92 37.09 27.97
CA LYS A 308 19.68 36.72 27.27
C LYS A 308 20.04 35.72 26.19
N GLU A 309 19.92 34.43 26.50
CA GLU A 309 20.16 33.36 25.54
C GLU A 309 18.91 33.08 24.71
N ALA A 310 19.10 32.70 23.45
CA ALA A 310 18.00 32.20 22.64
C ALA A 310 17.51 30.85 23.20
N ASP A 311 16.21 30.63 23.20
CA ASP A 311 15.60 29.45 23.85
C ASP A 311 15.96 28.10 23.20
N ASP A 312 16.63 28.09 22.06
CA ASP A 312 17.09 26.93 21.29
C ASP A 312 18.58 26.62 21.50
N THR A 313 19.27 27.37 22.37
CA THR A 313 20.67 27.10 22.68
C THR A 313 20.85 25.73 23.36
N GLY A 314 21.72 24.91 22.76
CA GLY A 314 22.12 23.60 23.26
C GLY A 314 23.28 23.66 24.26
N PRO A 315 23.64 22.52 24.89
CA PRO A 315 24.67 22.47 25.93
C PRO A 315 26.09 22.79 25.44
N LEU A 316 26.38 22.64 24.13
CA LEU A 316 27.71 22.96 23.58
C LEU A 316 27.97 24.47 23.52
N ALA A 317 26.92 25.28 23.37
CA ALA A 317 27.03 26.74 23.42
C ALA A 317 27.54 27.24 24.78
N GLU A 318 27.22 26.52 25.87
CA GLU A 318 27.75 26.84 27.20
C GLU A 318 29.27 26.59 27.26
N LEU A 319 29.74 25.47 26.70
CA LEU A 319 31.17 25.17 26.62
C LEU A 319 31.91 26.21 25.77
N GLU A 320 31.38 26.57 24.60
CA GLU A 320 31.95 27.60 23.73
C GLU A 320 32.05 28.96 24.43
N HIS A 321 31.00 29.34 25.17
CA HIS A 321 31.02 30.57 25.93
C HIS A 321 32.14 30.61 26.97
N TRP A 322 32.30 29.54 27.77
CA TRP A 322 33.36 29.49 28.78
C TRP A 322 34.76 29.45 28.14
N ARG A 323 34.89 28.84 26.95
CA ARG A 323 36.14 28.87 26.16
C ARG A 323 36.45 30.30 25.68
N PHE A 324 35.45 31.03 25.22
CA PHE A 324 35.58 32.43 24.84
C PHE A 324 36.02 33.31 26.03
N LEU A 325 35.35 33.21 27.19
CA LEU A 325 35.75 33.95 28.39
C LEU A 325 37.16 33.58 28.86
N MET A 326 37.50 32.28 28.85
CA MET A 326 38.84 31.82 29.21
C MET A 326 39.89 32.44 28.29
N ALA A 327 39.66 32.48 26.98
CA ALA A 327 40.57 33.11 26.02
C ALA A 327 40.70 34.63 26.26
N ARG A 328 39.58 35.33 26.50
CA ARG A 328 39.57 36.77 26.82
C ARG A 328 40.39 37.09 28.07
N PHE A 329 40.11 36.42 29.18
CA PHE A 329 40.82 36.66 30.44
C PHE A 329 42.29 36.24 30.37
N HIS A 330 42.61 35.17 29.64
CA HIS A 330 44.01 34.75 29.46
C HIS A 330 44.82 35.75 28.64
N SER A 331 44.23 36.33 27.58
CA SER A 331 44.86 37.41 26.79
C SER A 331 45.26 38.59 27.69
N ILE A 332 44.35 39.02 28.57
CA ILE A 332 44.61 40.10 29.52
C ILE A 332 45.71 39.69 30.50
N LEU A 333 45.66 38.48 31.07
CA LEU A 333 46.69 37.98 31.98
C LEU A 333 48.07 37.86 31.34
N GLU A 334 48.18 37.46 30.07
CA GLU A 334 49.44 37.43 29.34
C GLU A 334 50.02 38.85 29.17
N GLN A 335 49.17 39.83 28.87
CA GLN A 335 49.56 41.23 28.74
C GLN A 335 49.99 41.84 30.08
N ILE A 336 49.29 41.54 31.18
CA ILE A 336 49.68 41.94 32.54
C ILE A 336 51.04 41.32 32.91
N LYS A 337 51.28 40.06 32.52
CA LYS A 337 52.55 39.36 32.77
C LYS A 337 53.68 39.80 31.83
N SER A 338 53.38 40.56 30.78
CA SER A 338 54.35 41.02 29.81
C SER A 338 55.44 41.88 30.47
N LYS A 339 56.63 41.87 29.87
CA LYS A 339 57.75 42.68 30.36
C LYS A 339 57.40 44.17 30.36
N LYS A 340 56.71 44.66 29.33
CA LYS A 340 56.29 46.06 29.19
C LYS A 340 55.40 46.51 30.36
N CYS A 341 54.31 45.78 30.63
CA CYS A 341 53.38 46.10 31.71
C CYS A 341 54.08 46.07 33.08
N LYS A 342 54.92 45.06 33.34
CA LYS A 342 55.71 44.97 34.58
C LYS A 342 56.64 46.17 34.80
N MET A 343 57.25 46.71 33.75
CA MET A 343 58.13 47.88 33.85
C MET A 343 57.35 49.16 34.15
N VAL A 344 56.18 49.36 33.53
CA VAL A 344 55.26 50.47 33.82
C VAL A 344 54.80 50.43 35.28
N ILE A 345 54.33 49.27 35.75
CA ILE A 345 53.89 49.09 37.13
C ILE A 345 55.06 49.28 38.12
N SER A 346 56.26 48.79 37.80
CA SER A 346 57.45 48.97 38.66
C SER A 346 57.87 50.45 38.78
N THR A 347 57.76 51.22 37.69
CA THR A 347 58.04 52.67 37.64
C THR A 347 57.04 53.44 38.50
N LEU A 348 55.74 53.17 38.35
CA LEU A 348 54.69 53.76 39.19
C LEU A 348 54.81 53.38 40.67
N ASN A 349 55.33 52.18 40.96
CA ASN A 349 55.56 51.70 42.33
C ASN A 349 56.73 52.43 42.99
N ALA A 350 57.77 52.77 42.22
CA ALA A 350 58.85 53.66 42.66
C ALA A 350 58.36 55.10 42.89
N ALA A 351 57.42 55.59 42.07
CA ALA A 351 56.78 56.91 42.19
C ALA A 351 55.68 56.99 43.29
N LYS A 352 55.29 55.85 43.89
CA LYS A 352 54.21 55.73 44.91
C LYS A 352 52.85 56.27 44.43
N SER A 353 52.48 55.96 43.18
CA SER A 353 51.19 56.33 42.59
C SER A 353 49.98 55.74 43.34
N LYS A 354 48.86 56.48 43.35
CA LYS A 354 47.57 56.01 43.92
C LYS A 354 46.85 55.00 43.03
N VAL A 355 47.08 55.03 41.71
CA VAL A 355 46.42 54.14 40.72
C VAL A 355 46.75 52.66 40.97
N LEU A 356 47.91 52.38 41.58
CA LEU A 356 48.35 51.03 41.93
C LEU A 356 47.42 50.27 42.90
N LYS A 357 46.62 50.98 43.71
CA LYS A 357 45.64 50.32 44.58
C LYS A 357 44.53 49.67 43.75
N VAL A 358 43.96 50.43 42.82
CA VAL A 358 42.90 49.96 41.90
C VAL A 358 43.44 48.87 40.98
N TRP A 359 44.65 49.05 40.44
CA TRP A 359 45.32 48.04 39.61
C TRP A 359 45.47 46.69 40.33
N LYS A 360 45.95 46.68 41.59
CA LYS A 360 46.13 45.43 42.35
C LYS A 360 44.80 44.72 42.62
N GLU A 361 43.73 45.47 42.87
CA GLU A 361 42.40 44.90 43.06
C GLU A 361 41.89 44.25 41.77
N LEU A 362 42.05 44.92 40.63
CA LEU A 362 41.66 44.40 39.33
C LEU A 362 42.52 43.22 38.87
N ASP A 363 43.83 43.24 39.13
CA ASP A 363 44.75 42.12 38.86
C ASP A 363 44.36 40.85 39.64
N CYS A 364 43.95 41.00 40.90
CA CYS A 364 43.39 39.89 41.67
C CYS A 364 42.06 39.39 41.07
N ARG A 365 41.11 40.30 40.80
CA ARG A 365 39.79 39.94 40.24
C ARG A 365 39.88 39.23 38.90
N ILE A 366 40.73 39.72 37.97
CA ILE A 366 40.92 39.09 36.66
C ILE A 366 41.61 37.74 36.79
N THR A 367 42.54 37.58 37.74
CA THR A 367 43.18 36.29 38.02
C THR A 367 42.19 35.27 38.55
N ASP A 368 41.29 35.68 39.45
CA ASP A 368 40.24 34.81 39.98
C ASP A 368 39.23 34.41 38.89
N ALA A 369 38.75 35.37 38.09
CA ALA A 369 37.84 35.12 36.97
C ALA A 369 38.46 34.20 35.91
N ALA A 370 39.75 34.35 35.61
CA ALA A 370 40.46 33.46 34.70
C ALA A 370 40.61 32.04 35.24
N ASN A 371 40.86 31.88 36.54
CA ASN A 371 40.94 30.57 37.20
C ASN A 371 39.57 29.88 37.21
N GLU A 372 38.50 30.63 37.47
CA GLU A 372 37.13 30.15 37.36
C GLU A 372 36.81 29.69 35.94
N ALA A 373 37.05 30.53 34.94
CA ALA A 373 36.79 30.18 33.54
C ALA A 373 37.57 28.92 33.11
N LYS A 374 38.84 28.80 33.52
CA LYS A 374 39.66 27.62 33.25
C LYS A 374 39.11 26.34 33.88
N ASP A 375 38.66 26.40 35.14
CA ASP A 375 38.08 25.24 35.83
C ASP A 375 36.73 24.85 35.20
N ASN A 376 35.88 25.83 34.88
CA ASN A 376 34.60 25.61 34.22
C ASN A 376 34.77 24.96 32.83
N VAL A 377 35.71 25.46 32.01
CA VAL A 377 36.05 24.82 30.72
C VAL A 377 36.51 23.39 30.93
N LYS A 378 37.39 23.12 31.91
CA LYS A 378 37.88 21.76 32.18
C LYS A 378 36.74 20.77 32.46
N TYR A 379 35.77 21.15 33.29
CA TYR A 379 34.64 20.27 33.60
C TYR A 379 33.65 20.16 32.44
N LEU A 380 33.28 21.26 31.79
CA LEU A 380 32.35 21.23 30.65
C LEU A 380 32.93 20.48 29.45
N TYR A 381 34.25 20.50 29.25
CA TYR A 381 34.92 19.72 28.21
C TYR A 381 34.74 18.21 28.41
N THR A 382 34.64 17.74 29.66
CA THR A 382 34.33 16.32 29.92
C THR A 382 32.90 15.94 29.53
N LEU A 383 32.00 16.92 29.46
CA LEU A 383 30.60 16.73 29.10
C LEU A 383 30.38 16.65 27.57
N GLU A 384 31.26 17.26 26.78
CA GLU A 384 31.19 17.33 25.31
C GLU A 384 30.89 15.96 24.68
N LYS A 385 31.66 14.93 25.06
CA LYS A 385 31.49 13.55 24.57
C LYS A 385 30.13 12.92 24.91
N PHE A 386 29.53 13.33 26.02
CA PHE A 386 28.22 12.83 26.45
C PHE A 386 27.06 13.65 25.83
N CYS A 387 27.34 14.86 25.35
CA CYS A 387 26.38 15.71 24.65
C CYS A 387 26.37 15.49 23.13
N GLU A 388 27.47 15.01 22.52
CA GLU A 388 27.57 14.71 21.09
C GLU A 388 26.41 13.83 20.56
N PRO A 389 25.99 12.74 21.25
CA PRO A 389 24.84 11.94 20.80
C PRO A 389 23.52 12.74 20.72
N LEU A 390 23.38 13.86 21.45
CA LEU A 390 22.17 14.69 21.40
C LEU A 390 21.99 15.45 20.08
N TYR A 391 23.04 15.54 19.26
CA TYR A 391 23.02 16.24 17.97
C TYR A 391 22.91 15.26 16.79
N HIS A 392 23.45 14.04 16.94
CA HIS A 392 23.62 13.09 15.83
C HIS A 392 22.82 11.79 15.97
N ALA A 393 22.31 11.46 17.17
CA ALA A 393 21.55 10.22 17.38
C ALA A 393 20.05 10.45 17.27
N ASP A 394 19.34 9.42 16.83
CA ASP A 394 17.88 9.38 16.89
C ASP A 394 17.39 9.34 18.35
N PRO A 395 16.14 9.76 18.64
CA PRO A 395 15.59 9.73 20.00
C PRO A 395 15.76 8.39 20.72
N MET A 396 15.66 7.26 20.02
CA MET A 396 15.89 5.94 20.61
C MET A 396 17.36 5.71 20.99
N GLY A 397 18.32 6.15 20.17
CA GLY A 397 19.75 6.07 20.51
C GLY A 397 20.16 7.04 21.61
N MET A 398 19.45 8.16 21.76
CA MET A 398 19.66 9.10 22.86
C MET A 398 19.27 8.50 24.22
N VAL A 399 18.24 7.65 24.28
CA VAL A 399 17.80 6.98 25.52
C VAL A 399 18.95 6.22 26.18
N ASP A 400 19.76 5.51 25.40
CA ASP A 400 20.91 4.75 25.90
C ASP A 400 22.01 5.65 26.50
N CYS A 401 22.09 6.90 26.05
CA CYS A 401 23.13 7.86 26.46
C CYS A 401 22.71 8.70 27.68
N ILE A 402 21.40 8.86 27.94
CA ILE A 402 20.86 9.66 29.05
C ILE A 402 21.49 9.30 30.41
N PRO A 403 21.61 8.02 30.81
CA PRO A 403 22.17 7.68 32.12
C PRO A 403 23.61 8.15 32.28
N SER A 404 24.42 8.05 31.23
CA SER A 404 25.80 8.51 31.22
C SER A 404 25.88 10.04 31.29
N LEU A 405 25.01 10.75 30.57
CA LEU A 405 24.93 12.20 30.59
C LEU A 405 24.54 12.74 31.98
N ILE A 406 23.48 12.20 32.59
CA ILE A 406 23.02 12.64 33.92
C ILE A 406 24.10 12.37 34.98
N ASN A 407 24.79 11.22 34.90
CA ASN A 407 25.90 10.93 35.79
C ASN A 407 27.08 11.88 35.59
N ALA A 408 27.41 12.27 34.35
CA ALA A 408 28.45 13.26 34.08
C ALA A 408 28.11 14.62 34.70
N ILE A 409 26.87 15.11 34.52
CA ILE A 409 26.41 16.36 35.13
C ILE A 409 26.46 16.28 36.67
N ARG A 410 26.05 15.15 37.25
CA ARG A 410 26.19 14.88 38.69
C ARG A 410 27.66 14.96 39.15
N MET A 411 28.60 14.38 38.41
CA MET A 411 30.01 14.46 38.75
C MET A 411 30.53 15.90 38.75
N ILE A 412 30.09 16.72 37.79
CA ILE A 412 30.43 18.15 37.74
C ILE A 412 29.85 18.88 38.97
N HIS A 413 28.59 18.63 39.33
CA HIS A 413 27.97 19.23 40.52
C HIS A 413 28.70 18.87 41.83
N SER A 414 29.22 17.64 41.93
CA SER A 414 29.91 17.16 43.13
C SER A 414 31.36 17.67 43.24
N ILE A 415 32.11 17.70 42.13
CA ILE A 415 33.56 17.96 42.13
C ILE A 415 33.91 19.41 41.78
N SER A 416 33.13 20.06 40.90
CA SER A 416 33.48 21.41 40.43
C SER A 416 33.51 22.40 41.60
N ARG A 417 34.49 23.31 41.58
CA ARG A 417 34.61 24.34 42.61
C ARG A 417 33.72 25.54 42.32
N TYR A 418 33.64 25.94 41.05
CA TYR A 418 32.97 27.16 40.61
C TYR A 418 31.66 26.88 39.84
N TYR A 419 31.53 25.75 39.14
CA TYR A 419 30.34 25.41 38.33
C TYR A 419 29.25 24.64 39.10
N ASN A 420 29.42 24.46 40.42
CA ASN A 420 28.57 23.59 41.24
C ASN A 420 27.29 24.26 41.80
N THR A 421 26.91 25.42 41.29
CA THR A 421 25.72 26.15 41.78
C THR A 421 24.44 25.58 41.18
N SER A 422 23.34 25.61 41.94
CA SER A 422 22.04 25.13 41.47
C SER A 422 21.55 25.86 40.23
N GLU A 423 21.86 27.15 40.09
CA GLU A 423 21.50 27.97 38.92
C GLU A 423 22.22 27.52 37.64
N ARG A 424 23.54 27.31 37.70
CA ARG A 424 24.35 26.84 36.56
C ARG A 424 23.94 25.41 36.15
N MET A 425 23.69 24.54 37.11
CA MET A 425 23.18 23.19 36.85
C MET A 425 21.80 23.21 36.19
N THR A 426 20.88 24.04 36.69
CA THR A 426 19.54 24.17 36.12
C THR A 426 19.61 24.71 34.68
N SER A 427 20.44 25.74 34.43
CA SER A 427 20.67 26.28 33.07
C SER A 427 21.22 25.21 32.12
N LEU A 428 22.21 24.43 32.56
CA LEU A 428 22.77 23.34 31.75
C LEU A 428 21.71 22.28 31.40
N PHE A 429 20.89 21.86 32.38
CA PHE A 429 19.80 20.92 32.14
C PHE A 429 18.73 21.48 31.19
N ILE A 430 18.40 22.77 31.28
CA ILE A 430 17.49 23.44 30.33
C ILE A 430 18.06 23.36 28.91
N LYS A 431 19.36 23.62 28.71
CA LYS A 431 20.03 23.52 27.40
C LYS A 431 20.02 22.10 26.85
N VAL A 432 20.27 21.10 27.70
CA VAL A 432 20.14 19.68 27.33
C VAL A 432 18.71 19.38 26.86
N THR A 433 17.70 19.80 27.63
CA THR A 433 16.28 19.63 27.26
C THR A 433 15.95 20.33 25.94
N ASN A 434 16.44 21.56 25.73
CA ASN A 434 16.24 22.32 24.50
C ASN A 434 16.78 21.57 23.28
N GLN A 435 17.98 21.00 23.41
CA GLN A 435 18.58 20.20 22.35
C GLN A 435 17.79 18.92 22.09
N MET A 436 17.31 18.23 23.14
CA MET A 436 16.47 17.04 22.98
C MET A 436 15.17 17.33 22.23
N VAL A 437 14.50 18.44 22.56
CA VAL A 437 13.29 18.87 21.84
C VAL A 437 13.60 19.17 20.37
N THR A 438 14.73 19.83 20.10
CA THR A 438 15.15 20.14 18.73
C THR A 438 15.48 18.88 17.93
N ALA A 439 16.19 17.92 18.54
CA ALA A 439 16.47 16.61 17.95
C ALA A 439 15.17 15.85 17.63
N CYS A 440 14.21 15.82 18.55
CA CYS A 440 12.89 15.21 18.31
C CYS A 440 12.14 15.88 17.15
N LYS A 441 12.13 17.22 17.07
CA LYS A 441 11.49 17.96 15.98
C LYS A 441 12.14 17.64 14.62
N ASN A 442 13.46 17.59 14.57
CA ASN A 442 14.22 17.23 13.37
C ASN A 442 13.97 15.78 12.97
N TYR A 443 13.95 14.85 13.92
CA TYR A 443 13.66 13.43 13.68
C TYR A 443 12.24 13.21 13.12
N ILE A 444 11.23 13.87 13.70
CA ILE A 444 9.84 13.78 13.21
C ILE A 444 9.71 14.41 11.82
N SER A 445 10.43 15.50 11.54
CA SER A 445 10.33 16.25 10.27
C SER A 445 11.32 15.80 9.19
N ASN A 446 12.09 14.73 9.43
CA ASN A 446 13.22 14.31 8.58
C ASN A 446 14.14 15.50 8.22
N SER A 447 14.60 16.24 9.24
CA SER A 447 15.41 17.46 9.09
C SER A 447 14.77 18.54 8.22
N GLY A 448 13.44 18.64 8.25
CA GLY A 448 12.67 19.63 7.49
C GLY A 448 12.41 19.24 6.03
N MET A 449 12.85 18.05 5.58
CA MET A 449 12.61 17.57 4.22
C MET A 449 11.17 17.17 3.94
N HIS A 450 10.42 16.76 4.97
CA HIS A 450 9.04 16.29 4.82
C HIS A 450 8.11 17.02 5.78
N ARG A 451 6.95 17.46 5.27
CA ARG A 451 5.85 17.87 6.15
C ARG A 451 5.28 16.62 6.82
N ILE A 452 4.71 16.81 8.00
CA ILE A 452 4.03 15.76 8.77
C ILE A 452 3.02 15.00 7.90
N TRP A 453 2.30 15.72 7.04
CA TRP A 453 1.25 15.18 6.17
C TRP A 453 1.74 14.36 4.97
N ASP A 454 3.02 14.41 4.65
CA ASP A 454 3.59 13.76 3.45
C ASP A 454 4.27 12.43 3.80
N GLN A 455 4.34 12.09 5.09
CA GLN A 455 4.89 10.84 5.61
C GLN A 455 3.81 9.76 5.76
N SER A 456 4.24 8.49 5.77
CA SER A 456 3.32 7.37 6.04
C SER A 456 2.83 7.40 7.50
N TYR A 457 1.58 6.99 7.72
CA TYR A 457 0.95 7.00 9.06
C TYR A 457 1.76 6.18 10.08
N ASP A 458 2.13 4.94 9.74
CA ASP A 458 2.85 4.03 10.64
C ASP A 458 4.23 4.56 11.04
N GLU A 459 4.99 5.11 10.08
CA GLU A 459 6.30 5.67 10.34
C GLU A 459 6.21 6.92 11.23
N LEU A 460 5.29 7.84 10.92
CA LEU A 460 5.10 9.05 11.69
C LEU A 460 4.63 8.75 13.13
N MET A 461 3.68 7.83 13.29
CA MET A 461 3.20 7.40 14.61
C MET A 461 4.30 6.77 15.45
N SER A 462 5.18 5.97 14.83
CA SER A 462 6.37 5.43 15.50
C SER A 462 7.29 6.55 15.98
N LYS A 463 7.60 7.53 15.11
CA LYS A 463 8.47 8.67 15.45
C LYS A 463 7.93 9.51 16.60
N LEU A 464 6.62 9.82 16.59
CA LEU A 464 5.95 10.57 17.65
C LEU A 464 5.99 9.82 18.99
N LYS A 465 5.74 8.51 18.99
CA LYS A 465 5.84 7.67 20.19
C LYS A 465 7.27 7.58 20.73
N ASN A 466 8.29 7.52 19.86
CA ASN A 466 9.69 7.52 20.27
C ASN A 466 10.08 8.83 21.00
N ALA A 467 9.58 9.99 20.54
CA ALA A 467 9.82 11.27 21.21
C ALA A 467 9.17 11.35 22.61
N LEU A 468 7.95 10.80 22.78
CA LEU A 468 7.31 10.68 24.10
C LEU A 468 8.09 9.74 25.02
N HIS A 469 8.59 8.63 24.49
CA HIS A 469 9.41 7.68 25.24
C HIS A 469 10.71 8.31 25.73
N LEU A 470 11.38 9.11 24.89
CA LEU A 470 12.60 9.83 25.27
C LEU A 470 12.39 10.74 26.49
N ASN A 471 11.33 11.56 26.50
CA ASN A 471 11.03 12.42 27.66
C ASN A 471 10.77 11.60 28.93
N LYS A 472 10.01 10.51 28.80
CA LYS A 472 9.70 9.62 29.94
C LYS A 472 10.95 8.98 30.53
N GLU A 473 11.86 8.47 29.70
CA GLU A 473 13.12 7.89 30.16
C GLU A 473 14.07 8.96 30.74
N TYR A 474 14.10 10.16 30.16
CA TYR A 474 14.87 11.29 30.68
C TYR A 474 14.46 11.66 32.11
N GLN A 475 13.16 11.86 32.34
CA GLN A 475 12.61 12.16 33.67
C GLN A 475 12.82 10.99 34.64
N THR A 476 12.56 9.75 34.19
CA THR A 476 12.75 8.56 35.03
C THR A 476 14.19 8.41 35.47
N CYS A 477 15.15 8.65 34.57
CA CYS A 477 16.57 8.58 34.89
C CYS A 477 17.01 9.71 35.83
N PHE A 478 16.51 10.93 35.63
CA PHE A 478 16.75 12.06 36.54
C PHE A 478 16.25 11.77 37.96
N GLN A 479 15.00 11.32 38.08
CA GLN A 479 14.37 10.94 39.35
C GLN A 479 15.10 9.80 40.05
N ARG A 480 15.52 8.78 39.29
CA ARG A 480 16.29 7.66 39.81
C ARG A 480 17.64 8.13 40.36
N THR A 481 18.30 9.07 39.70
CA THR A 481 19.57 9.65 40.17
C THR A 481 19.36 10.51 41.40
N LYS A 482 18.33 11.36 41.44
CA LYS A 482 17.96 12.16 42.63
C LYS A 482 17.76 11.28 43.87
N LYS A 483 16.95 10.24 43.77
CA LYS A 483 16.71 9.27 44.86
C LYS A 483 17.98 8.56 45.34
N LYS A 484 18.90 8.22 44.43
CA LYS A 484 20.18 7.59 44.81
C LYS A 484 21.06 8.53 45.63
N ILE A 485 21.03 9.83 45.33
CA ILE A 485 21.83 10.85 46.02
C ILE A 485 21.22 11.17 47.39
N GLU A 486 19.89 11.22 47.51
CA GLU A 486 19.21 11.36 48.81
C GLU A 486 19.54 10.23 49.79
N GLN A 487 19.87 9.04 49.29
CA GLN A 487 20.30 7.89 50.10
C GLN A 487 21.77 7.96 50.54
N LEU A 488 22.56 8.88 49.99
CA LEU A 488 23.99 9.05 50.27
C LEU A 488 24.21 10.29 51.16
N PRO A 489 24.40 10.14 52.49
CA PRO A 489 24.45 11.26 53.43
C PRO A 489 25.67 12.19 53.27
N ASN A 490 26.68 11.81 52.49
CA ASN A 490 27.91 12.60 52.26
C ASN A 490 27.92 13.36 50.92
N GLU A 491 26.88 13.26 50.09
CA GLU A 491 26.78 13.98 48.83
C GLU A 491 25.85 15.19 48.93
N ARG A 492 26.09 16.22 48.10
CA ARG A 492 25.23 17.41 48.06
C ARG A 492 23.84 17.04 47.52
N PRO A 493 22.76 17.60 48.09
CA PRO A 493 21.41 17.32 47.61
C PRO A 493 21.26 17.74 46.15
N PHE A 494 20.77 16.81 45.32
CA PHE A 494 20.53 17.00 43.90
C PHE A 494 19.13 17.61 43.69
N ASP A 495 18.92 18.81 44.22
CA ASP A 495 17.62 19.47 44.24
C ASP A 495 17.60 20.66 43.28
N PHE A 496 17.05 20.41 42.09
CA PHE A 496 16.87 21.40 41.02
C PHE A 496 15.39 21.52 40.68
N SER A 497 14.99 22.68 40.19
CA SER A 497 13.59 22.90 39.80
C SER A 497 13.25 22.15 38.51
N GLU A 498 12.57 21.02 38.68
CA GLU A 498 12.10 20.15 37.60
C GLU A 498 11.16 20.87 36.63
N MET A 499 10.38 21.84 37.14
CA MET A 499 9.47 22.63 36.32
C MET A 499 10.20 23.44 35.24
N TYR A 500 11.38 23.97 35.56
CA TYR A 500 12.21 24.67 34.57
C TYR A 500 12.93 23.70 33.63
N ILE A 501 13.43 22.57 34.16
CA ILE A 501 14.18 21.58 33.37
C ILE A 501 13.31 20.88 32.33
N PHE A 502 12.12 20.40 32.72
CA PHE A 502 11.26 19.58 31.88
C PHE A 502 10.10 20.34 31.25
N GLY A 503 9.74 21.52 31.77
CA GLY A 503 8.51 22.22 31.38
C GLY A 503 8.36 22.45 29.87
N LYS A 504 9.46 22.74 29.16
CA LYS A 504 9.46 22.88 27.69
C LYS A 504 9.24 21.54 26.99
N PHE A 505 9.88 20.46 27.44
CA PHE A 505 9.70 19.12 26.88
C PHE A 505 8.30 18.60 27.15
N ASP A 506 7.75 18.85 28.34
CA ASP A 506 6.38 18.46 28.69
C ASP A 506 5.35 19.22 27.85
N ALA A 507 5.56 20.51 27.58
CA ALA A 507 4.72 21.27 26.66
C ALA A 507 4.76 20.69 25.24
N PHE A 508 5.95 20.30 24.78
CA PHE A 508 6.12 19.62 23.50
C PHE A 508 5.46 18.23 23.46
N CYS A 509 5.58 17.44 24.53
CA CYS A 509 4.94 16.12 24.64
C CYS A 509 3.41 16.23 24.64
N ARG A 510 2.84 17.18 25.40
CA ARG A 510 1.39 17.46 25.34
C ARG A 510 0.94 17.84 23.93
N ARG A 511 1.76 18.58 23.18
CA ARG A 511 1.48 18.88 21.77
C ARG A 511 1.52 17.61 20.91
N ILE A 512 2.55 16.78 21.05
CA ILE A 512 2.65 15.49 20.35
C ILE A 512 1.44 14.60 20.65
N GLU A 513 1.00 14.49 21.90
CA GLU A 513 -0.18 13.69 22.28
C GLU A 513 -1.45 14.15 21.54
N LYS A 514 -1.66 15.47 21.41
CA LYS A 514 -2.77 16.02 20.61
C LYS A 514 -2.61 15.69 19.12
N VAL A 515 -1.40 15.77 18.59
CA VAL A 515 -1.11 15.40 17.19
C VAL A 515 -1.36 13.90 16.94
N ILE A 516 -0.97 13.04 17.87
CA ILE A 516 -1.26 11.60 17.83
C ILE A 516 -2.78 11.37 17.79
N GLN A 517 -3.54 11.98 18.71
CA GLN A 517 -5.01 11.87 18.72
C GLN A 517 -5.62 12.33 17.40
N LEU A 518 -5.12 13.43 16.83
CA LEU A 518 -5.57 13.97 15.56
C LEU A 518 -5.31 12.98 14.40
N LEU A 519 -4.12 12.40 14.33
CA LEU A 519 -3.76 11.42 13.29
C LEU A 519 -4.54 10.11 13.45
N GLU A 520 -4.69 9.60 14.67
CA GLU A 520 -5.52 8.41 14.96
C GLU A 520 -6.98 8.61 14.53
N THR A 521 -7.52 9.81 14.77
CA THR A 521 -8.88 10.17 14.34
C THR A 521 -8.98 10.19 12.81
N ILE A 522 -8.02 10.83 12.13
CA ILE A 522 -7.99 10.89 10.66
C ILE A 522 -7.89 9.48 10.06
N GLU A 523 -7.04 8.61 10.61
CA GLU A 523 -6.89 7.23 10.15
C GLU A 523 -8.17 6.42 10.37
N THR A 524 -8.81 6.56 11.54
CA THR A 524 -10.08 5.89 11.86
C THR A 524 -11.18 6.24 10.87
N TYR A 525 -11.30 7.53 10.52
CA TYR A 525 -12.34 8.01 9.59
C TYR A 525 -11.93 7.93 8.11
N SER A 526 -10.68 7.57 7.80
CA SER A 526 -10.21 7.41 6.41
C SER A 526 -11.01 6.34 5.64
N VAL A 527 -11.51 5.32 6.35
CA VAL A 527 -12.32 4.22 5.83
C VAL A 527 -13.56 4.71 5.10
N LEU A 528 -14.11 5.88 5.47
CA LEU A 528 -15.24 6.51 4.79
C LEU A 528 -14.95 6.75 3.30
N SER A 529 -13.69 6.98 2.91
CA SER A 529 -13.30 7.18 1.51
C SER A 529 -13.34 5.90 0.69
N SER A 530 -13.20 4.74 1.34
CA SER A 530 -13.24 3.42 0.72
C SER A 530 -14.64 2.78 0.74
N SER A 531 -15.56 3.36 1.51
CA SER A 531 -16.91 2.84 1.70
C SER A 531 -17.75 3.01 0.42
N ARG A 532 -18.55 1.99 0.10
CA ARG A 532 -19.52 2.00 -1.00
C ARG A 532 -20.97 2.03 -0.51
N ILE A 533 -21.19 2.49 0.71
CA ILE A 533 -22.54 2.65 1.27
C ILE A 533 -23.18 3.88 0.62
N GLU A 534 -24.29 3.67 -0.08
CA GLU A 534 -25.05 4.74 -0.74
C GLU A 534 -25.56 5.76 0.29
N GLY A 535 -25.32 7.05 0.06
CA GLY A 535 -25.72 8.14 0.96
C GLY A 535 -24.67 8.56 1.98
N ILE A 536 -23.48 7.94 2.00
CA ILE A 536 -22.36 8.31 2.88
C ILE A 536 -21.54 9.50 2.35
N GLU A 537 -21.79 9.92 1.11
CA GLU A 537 -21.06 10.99 0.42
C GLU A 537 -21.07 12.34 1.17
N PRO A 538 -22.19 12.80 1.77
CA PRO A 538 -22.19 14.05 2.54
C PRO A 538 -21.24 14.01 3.74
N MET A 539 -21.15 12.86 4.42
CA MET A 539 -20.26 12.65 5.57
C MET A 539 -18.81 12.59 5.11
N LEU A 540 -18.54 11.92 4.00
CA LEU A 540 -17.21 11.89 3.37
C LEU A 540 -16.76 13.31 2.96
N ASN A 541 -17.64 14.09 2.32
CA ASN A 541 -17.33 15.47 1.92
C ASN A 541 -17.04 16.35 3.14
N LYS A 542 -17.81 16.20 4.23
CA LYS A 542 -17.56 16.90 5.50
C LYS A 542 -16.20 16.48 6.09
N PHE A 543 -15.88 15.20 6.12
CA PHE A 543 -14.58 14.70 6.58
C PHE A 543 -13.41 15.25 5.75
N GLN A 544 -13.52 15.24 4.42
CA GLN A 544 -12.51 15.81 3.52
C GLN A 544 -12.33 17.31 3.75
N HIS A 545 -13.41 18.04 4.03
CA HIS A 545 -13.34 19.46 4.37
C HIS A 545 -12.62 19.70 5.70
N ILE A 546 -12.92 18.90 6.73
CA ILE A 546 -12.25 18.95 8.05
C ILE A 546 -10.74 18.67 7.88
N TYR A 547 -10.39 17.61 7.16
CA TYR A 547 -9.01 17.22 6.90
C TYR A 547 -8.25 18.32 6.12
N ALA A 548 -8.84 18.86 5.06
CA ALA A 548 -8.25 19.95 4.29
C ALA A 548 -8.11 21.24 5.12
N GLY A 549 -9.04 21.51 6.04
CA GLY A 549 -9.02 22.66 6.93
C GLY A 549 -7.79 22.69 7.84
N ILE A 550 -7.41 21.54 8.41
CA ILE A 550 -6.20 21.41 9.23
C ILE A 550 -4.94 21.40 8.37
N LYS A 551 -4.93 20.64 7.26
CA LYS A 551 -3.75 20.50 6.41
C LYS A 551 -3.27 21.83 5.79
N LYS A 552 -4.19 22.77 5.55
CA LYS A 552 -3.90 24.09 4.94
C LYS A 552 -3.36 25.13 5.93
N LYS A 553 -3.28 24.84 7.23
CA LYS A 553 -2.83 25.80 8.23
C LYS A 553 -1.33 26.15 8.01
N PRO A 554 -0.95 27.44 8.08
CA PRO A 554 0.39 27.90 7.70
C PRO A 554 1.44 27.73 8.81
N TYR A 555 1.03 27.41 10.04
CA TYR A 555 1.93 27.26 11.18
C TYR A 555 2.46 25.82 11.29
N ASP A 556 3.63 25.66 11.92
CA ASP A 556 4.17 24.35 12.27
C ASP A 556 3.37 23.73 13.43
N ILE A 557 2.84 22.54 13.20
CA ILE A 557 2.01 21.78 14.15
C ILE A 557 2.85 21.27 15.33
N LEU A 558 4.16 21.05 15.13
CA LEU A 558 5.10 20.63 16.18
C LEU A 558 5.56 21.79 17.06
N ASP A 559 5.24 23.04 16.70
CA ASP A 559 5.59 24.20 17.52
C ASP A 559 4.62 24.37 18.71
N HIS A 560 5.08 23.93 19.88
CA HIS A 560 4.35 24.04 21.14
C HIS A 560 4.13 25.49 21.61
N ARG A 561 4.76 26.50 20.99
CA ARG A 561 4.55 27.93 21.32
C ARG A 561 3.33 28.52 20.65
N LYS A 562 2.89 27.93 19.52
CA LYS A 562 1.73 28.40 18.76
C LYS A 562 0.46 27.88 19.43
N THR A 563 -0.19 28.75 20.19
CA THR A 563 -1.49 28.48 20.83
C THR A 563 -2.63 28.32 19.83
N ASP A 564 -2.46 28.83 18.60
CA ASP A 564 -3.47 28.74 17.53
C ASP A 564 -3.88 27.29 17.22
N PHE A 565 -2.92 26.36 17.29
CA PHE A 565 -3.20 24.93 17.12
C PHE A 565 -4.14 24.38 18.19
N ASP A 566 -4.03 24.84 19.44
CA ASP A 566 -4.88 24.30 20.50
C ASP A 566 -6.35 24.69 20.27
N ASN A 567 -6.60 25.90 19.75
CA ASN A 567 -7.93 26.32 19.33
C ASN A 567 -8.42 25.52 18.11
N ASP A 568 -7.57 25.38 17.08
CA ASP A 568 -7.90 24.62 15.87
C ASP A 568 -8.12 23.12 16.15
N PHE A 569 -7.45 22.56 17.14
CA PHE A 569 -7.61 21.17 17.58
C PHE A 569 -8.94 20.95 18.31
N GLU A 570 -9.36 21.90 19.16
CA GLU A 570 -10.69 21.85 19.77
C GLU A 570 -11.80 22.06 18.74
N ASP A 571 -11.60 22.93 17.76
CA ASP A 571 -12.52 23.06 16.62
C ASP A 571 -12.56 21.77 15.78
N PHE A 572 -11.42 21.13 15.52
CA PHE A 572 -11.39 19.82 14.87
C PHE A 572 -12.23 18.80 15.63
N LYS A 573 -12.07 18.68 16.95
CA LYS A 573 -12.87 17.77 17.78
C LYS A 573 -14.36 18.06 17.68
N ARG A 574 -14.77 19.33 17.69
CA ARG A 574 -16.19 19.70 17.49
C ARG A 574 -16.70 19.25 16.12
N HIS A 575 -15.96 19.53 15.05
CA HIS A 575 -16.37 19.12 13.71
C HIS A 575 -16.40 17.60 13.52
N VAL A 576 -15.49 16.87 14.16
CA VAL A 576 -15.50 15.39 14.19
C VAL A 576 -16.71 14.89 14.97
N PHE A 577 -17.02 15.47 16.13
CA PHE A 577 -18.23 15.13 16.89
C PHE A 577 -19.51 15.39 16.07
N ASP A 578 -19.59 16.50 15.34
CA ASP A 578 -20.73 16.76 14.46
C ASP A 578 -20.79 15.77 13.28
N LEU A 579 -19.65 15.24 12.83
CA LEU A 579 -19.60 14.16 11.83
C LEU A 579 -20.09 12.85 12.44
N GLU A 580 -19.72 12.54 13.69
CA GLU A 580 -20.21 11.38 14.43
C GLU A 580 -21.72 11.42 14.62
N CYS A 581 -22.27 12.56 15.06
CA CYS A 581 -23.72 12.75 15.17
C CYS A 581 -24.44 12.58 13.82
N MET A 582 -23.83 13.06 12.74
CA MET A 582 -24.37 12.91 11.39
C MET A 582 -24.34 11.45 10.91
N LEU A 583 -23.25 10.73 11.18
CA LEU A 583 -23.14 9.29 10.89
C LEU A 583 -24.15 8.47 11.70
N GLN A 584 -24.34 8.78 12.98
CA GLN A 584 -25.34 8.14 13.83
C GLN A 584 -26.76 8.43 13.34
N SER A 585 -27.07 9.67 12.98
CA SER A 585 -28.38 10.04 12.42
C SER A 585 -28.65 9.35 11.08
N PHE A 586 -27.62 9.19 10.26
CA PHE A 586 -27.70 8.46 9.00
C PHE A 586 -27.94 6.97 9.22
N LEU A 587 -27.22 6.35 10.17
CA LEU A 587 -27.48 4.99 10.61
C LEU A 587 -28.94 4.84 11.04
N ASP A 588 -29.42 5.72 11.91
CA ASP A 588 -30.81 5.70 12.39
C ASP A 588 -31.82 5.80 11.25
N SER A 589 -31.60 6.71 10.29
CA SER A 589 -32.46 6.89 9.11
C SER A 589 -32.48 5.65 8.22
N CYS A 590 -31.34 4.99 8.03
CA CYS A 590 -31.25 3.76 7.24
C CYS A 590 -32.12 2.65 7.84
N PHE A 591 -32.14 2.51 9.17
CA PHE A 591 -32.90 1.48 9.87
C PHE A 591 -34.38 1.82 10.12
N GLN A 592 -34.84 3.03 9.81
CA GLN A 592 -36.27 3.39 9.91
C GLN A 592 -37.15 2.79 8.79
N LYS A 593 -36.59 2.51 7.61
CA LYS A 593 -37.36 2.14 6.39
C LYS A 593 -37.16 0.70 5.91
N ILE A 594 -36.54 -0.18 6.70
CA ILE A 594 -36.20 -1.51 6.20
C ILE A 594 -37.36 -2.49 6.38
N SER A 595 -37.72 -3.19 5.29
CA SER A 595 -38.84 -4.12 5.22
C SER A 595 -38.52 -5.56 5.62
N SER A 596 -37.23 -5.95 5.68
CA SER A 596 -36.81 -7.33 5.96
C SER A 596 -35.59 -7.39 6.87
N SER A 597 -35.65 -8.26 7.88
CA SER A 597 -34.55 -8.53 8.81
C SER A 597 -33.26 -8.95 8.09
N SER A 598 -33.33 -9.74 7.02
CA SER A 598 -32.14 -10.17 6.26
C SER A 598 -31.40 -9.01 5.61
N GLN A 599 -32.12 -8.06 5.03
CA GLN A 599 -31.53 -6.87 4.39
C GLN A 599 -30.95 -5.93 5.44
N SER A 600 -31.66 -5.73 6.56
CA SER A 600 -31.16 -4.97 7.71
C SER A 600 -29.85 -5.53 8.24
N LEU A 601 -29.75 -6.85 8.42
CA LEU A 601 -28.53 -7.51 8.90
C LEU A 601 -27.37 -7.38 7.91
N ALA A 602 -27.63 -7.53 6.60
CA ALA A 602 -26.62 -7.35 5.57
C ALA A 602 -26.09 -5.91 5.51
N MET A 603 -26.97 -4.92 5.68
CA MET A 603 -26.60 -3.51 5.78
C MET A 603 -25.80 -3.24 7.06
N LEU A 604 -26.22 -3.81 8.19
CA LEU A 604 -25.52 -3.65 9.47
C LEU A 604 -24.10 -4.22 9.41
N LYS A 605 -23.89 -5.38 8.78
CA LYS A 605 -22.55 -5.93 8.52
C LYS A 605 -21.66 -4.97 7.71
N ARG A 606 -22.23 -4.19 6.78
CA ARG A 606 -21.46 -3.18 6.03
C ARG A 606 -21.02 -2.01 6.92
N PHE A 607 -21.83 -1.61 7.90
CA PHE A 607 -21.43 -0.62 8.90
C PHE A 607 -20.42 -1.18 9.91
N ASP A 608 -20.54 -2.45 10.29
CA ASP A 608 -19.59 -3.13 11.19
C ASP A 608 -18.18 -3.23 10.57
N LEU A 609 -18.10 -3.38 9.25
CA LEU A 609 -16.83 -3.32 8.52
C LEU A 609 -16.12 -1.96 8.62
N LEU A 610 -16.85 -0.88 8.90
CA LEU A 610 -16.24 0.45 9.09
C LEU A 610 -15.51 0.54 10.44
N LYS A 611 -15.85 -0.30 11.42
CA LYS A 611 -15.24 -0.34 12.76
C LYS A 611 -15.16 1.02 13.46
N LEU A 612 -16.12 1.91 13.18
CA LEU A 612 -16.16 3.25 13.76
C LEU A 612 -16.67 3.16 15.21
N PRO A 613 -15.89 3.59 16.22
CA PRO A 613 -16.28 3.48 17.63
C PRO A 613 -17.55 4.28 17.97
N SER A 614 -17.85 5.31 17.19
CA SER A 614 -19.00 6.20 17.37
C SER A 614 -20.33 5.59 16.95
N LEU A 615 -20.33 4.48 16.20
CA LEU A 615 -21.56 3.84 15.73
C LEU A 615 -22.12 2.89 16.80
N ASN A 616 -23.32 3.18 17.28
CA ASN A 616 -24.00 2.35 18.27
C ASN A 616 -24.70 1.13 17.60
N LEU A 617 -23.90 0.18 17.11
CA LEU A 617 -24.39 -0.98 16.35
C LEU A 617 -25.17 -1.98 17.21
N GLU A 618 -24.85 -2.08 18.51
CA GLU A 618 -25.49 -3.03 19.44
C GLU A 618 -26.99 -2.76 19.62
N GLU A 619 -27.38 -1.48 19.75
CA GLU A 619 -28.78 -1.09 19.82
C GLU A 619 -29.55 -1.47 18.53
N LYS A 620 -28.89 -1.39 17.37
CA LYS A 620 -29.50 -1.76 16.09
C LYS A 620 -29.69 -3.27 15.96
N TYR A 621 -28.75 -4.09 16.45
CA TYR A 621 -28.95 -5.53 16.54
C TYR A 621 -30.19 -5.88 17.40
N GLY A 622 -30.43 -5.16 18.50
CA GLY A 622 -31.63 -5.30 19.32
C GLY A 622 -32.93 -4.99 18.56
N LEU A 623 -32.97 -3.87 17.83
CA LEU A 623 -34.14 -3.49 17.02
C LEU A 623 -34.43 -4.52 15.91
N ILE A 624 -33.39 -4.99 15.22
CA ILE A 624 -33.53 -6.01 14.16
C ILE A 624 -34.04 -7.33 14.73
N LEU A 625 -33.58 -7.72 15.93
CA LEU A 625 -34.05 -8.92 16.62
C LEU A 625 -35.55 -8.85 16.94
N GLN A 626 -36.07 -7.68 17.33
CA GLN A 626 -37.51 -7.48 17.54
C GLN A 626 -38.31 -7.60 16.23
N HIS A 627 -37.79 -7.02 15.13
CA HIS A 627 -38.39 -7.15 13.81
C HIS A 627 -38.40 -8.61 13.33
N PHE A 628 -37.28 -9.33 13.49
CA PHE A 628 -37.16 -10.75 13.19
C PHE A 628 -38.12 -11.61 14.03
N GLY A 629 -38.30 -11.29 15.32
CA GLY A 629 -39.31 -11.92 16.16
C GLY A 629 -40.73 -11.76 15.61
N SER A 630 -41.05 -10.58 15.05
CA SER A 630 -42.34 -10.30 14.41
C SER A 630 -42.50 -11.05 13.07
N GLU A 631 -41.43 -11.18 12.28
CA GLU A 631 -41.40 -11.98 11.06
C GLU A 631 -41.62 -13.48 11.34
N ILE A 632 -41.00 -14.03 12.41
CA ILE A 632 -41.24 -15.41 12.84
C ILE A 632 -42.72 -15.63 13.18
N GLU A 633 -43.36 -14.70 13.89
CA GLU A 633 -44.78 -14.82 14.22
C GLU A 633 -45.68 -14.66 12.97
N ALA A 634 -45.28 -13.83 12.00
CA ALA A 634 -45.97 -13.74 10.71
C ALA A 634 -45.86 -15.05 9.91
N ILE A 635 -44.67 -15.67 9.87
CA ILE A 635 -44.47 -16.97 9.21
C ILE A 635 -45.23 -18.08 9.92
N LYS A 636 -45.29 -18.06 11.26
CA LYS A 636 -46.11 -18.98 12.04
C LYS A 636 -47.60 -18.85 11.71
N ARG A 637 -48.11 -17.62 11.59
CA ARG A 637 -49.49 -17.36 11.15
C ARG A 637 -49.74 -17.84 9.72
N LEU A 638 -48.80 -17.60 8.80
CA LEU A 638 -48.87 -18.08 7.42
C LEU A 638 -48.91 -19.62 7.36
N TYR A 639 -48.05 -20.27 8.17
CA TYR A 639 -48.02 -21.73 8.28
C TYR A 639 -49.37 -22.26 8.78
N GLN A 640 -49.91 -21.69 9.86
CA GLN A 640 -51.20 -22.11 10.42
C GLN A 640 -52.37 -21.92 9.44
N LYS A 641 -52.38 -20.81 8.69
CA LYS A 641 -53.46 -20.50 7.74
C LYS A 641 -53.48 -21.45 6.54
N ASN A 642 -52.31 -21.81 6.02
CA ASN A 642 -52.17 -22.52 4.75
C ASN A 642 -51.66 -23.97 4.94
N LYS A 643 -51.70 -24.52 6.15
CA LYS A 643 -51.15 -25.85 6.45
C LYS A 643 -51.81 -26.96 5.63
N ASP A 644 -53.12 -26.87 5.44
CA ASP A 644 -53.91 -27.92 4.80
C ASP A 644 -53.81 -27.86 3.27
N ASP A 645 -53.82 -26.64 2.72
CA ASP A 645 -53.62 -26.35 1.30
C ASP A 645 -52.61 -25.22 1.10
N PRO A 646 -51.30 -25.54 1.06
CA PRO A 646 -50.28 -24.52 0.89
C PRO A 646 -50.19 -24.07 -0.57
N PRO A 647 -49.86 -22.78 -0.79
CA PRO A 647 -49.67 -22.26 -2.14
C PRO A 647 -48.44 -22.90 -2.77
N VAL A 648 -48.67 -23.82 -3.72
CA VAL A 648 -47.62 -24.51 -4.48
C VAL A 648 -47.38 -23.81 -5.83
N PRO A 649 -46.13 -23.79 -6.33
CA PRO A 649 -45.83 -23.29 -7.67
C PRO A 649 -46.56 -24.06 -8.77
N ARG A 650 -46.82 -23.40 -9.90
CA ARG A 650 -47.46 -24.02 -11.09
C ARG A 650 -46.65 -25.24 -11.54
N ALA A 651 -47.35 -26.31 -11.93
CA ALA A 651 -46.77 -27.59 -12.37
C ALA A 651 -45.94 -28.34 -11.30
N MET A 652 -46.00 -27.93 -10.03
CA MET A 652 -45.41 -28.69 -8.93
C MET A 652 -46.42 -29.72 -8.40
N PRO A 653 -46.05 -31.00 -8.27
CA PRO A 653 -46.94 -32.00 -7.69
C PRO A 653 -47.32 -31.70 -6.24
N PRO A 654 -48.51 -32.12 -5.77
CA PRO A 654 -49.08 -31.67 -4.51
C PRO A 654 -48.25 -32.08 -3.28
N VAL A 655 -47.74 -33.31 -3.19
CA VAL A 655 -46.95 -33.73 -2.01
C VAL A 655 -45.60 -33.01 -1.99
N SER A 656 -44.89 -33.05 -3.12
CA SER A 656 -43.57 -32.40 -3.24
C SER A 656 -43.64 -30.89 -3.05
N GLY A 657 -44.74 -30.25 -3.48
CA GLY A 657 -44.98 -28.82 -3.29
C GLY A 657 -45.28 -28.45 -1.85
N LYS A 658 -46.03 -29.27 -1.11
CA LYS A 658 -46.23 -29.11 0.33
C LYS A 658 -44.90 -29.11 1.08
N ILE A 659 -44.01 -30.06 0.77
CA ILE A 659 -42.67 -30.16 1.37
C ILE A 659 -41.80 -28.96 0.97
N ALA A 660 -41.77 -28.60 -0.31
CA ALA A 660 -40.99 -27.47 -0.80
C ALA A 660 -41.40 -26.14 -0.15
N TRP A 661 -42.71 -25.93 0.06
CA TRP A 661 -43.24 -24.78 0.77
C TRP A 661 -42.77 -24.73 2.23
N ALA A 662 -42.85 -25.85 2.97
CA ALA A 662 -42.36 -25.92 4.34
C ALA A 662 -40.85 -25.63 4.44
N ARG A 663 -40.05 -26.19 3.53
CA ARG A 663 -38.60 -25.89 3.43
C ARG A 663 -38.32 -24.43 3.10
N GLN A 664 -39.13 -23.81 2.25
CA GLN A 664 -39.00 -22.39 1.94
C GLN A 664 -39.24 -21.52 3.18
N LEU A 665 -40.28 -21.82 3.97
CA LEU A 665 -40.56 -21.12 5.22
C LEU A 665 -39.40 -21.31 6.23
N PHE A 666 -38.84 -22.52 6.31
CA PHE A 666 -37.70 -22.80 7.18
C PHE A 666 -36.45 -22.02 6.76
N ARG A 667 -36.12 -22.01 5.46
CA ARG A 667 -34.97 -21.24 4.94
C ARG A 667 -35.10 -19.74 5.20
N LYS A 668 -36.33 -19.19 5.13
CA LYS A 668 -36.60 -17.77 5.43
C LYS A 668 -36.30 -17.40 6.89
N ILE A 669 -36.57 -18.29 7.85
CA ILE A 669 -36.24 -18.04 9.26
C ILE A 669 -34.78 -18.38 9.59
N GLN A 670 -34.17 -19.33 8.86
CA GLN A 670 -32.81 -19.78 9.10
C GLN A 670 -31.76 -18.70 8.75
N GLY A 671 -31.89 -18.06 7.57
CA GLY A 671 -30.91 -17.08 7.10
C GLY A 671 -30.60 -15.94 8.08
N PRO A 672 -31.60 -15.21 8.61
CA PRO A 672 -31.37 -14.20 9.64
C PRO A 672 -30.79 -14.77 10.95
N MET A 673 -31.23 -15.97 11.37
CA MET A 673 -30.77 -16.60 12.60
C MET A 673 -29.28 -16.95 12.54
N ASP A 674 -28.79 -17.43 11.40
CA ASP A 674 -27.37 -17.78 11.22
C ASP A 674 -26.46 -16.56 11.41
N VAL A 675 -26.90 -15.38 10.95
CA VAL A 675 -26.18 -14.12 11.14
C VAL A 675 -26.27 -13.62 12.58
N ILE A 676 -27.46 -13.65 13.20
CA ILE A 676 -27.65 -13.16 14.58
C ILE A 676 -26.86 -14.03 15.58
N LYS A 677 -26.66 -15.32 15.28
CA LYS A 677 -25.86 -16.24 16.10
C LYS A 677 -24.39 -15.80 16.26
N GLU A 678 -23.85 -15.05 15.31
CA GLU A 678 -22.48 -14.50 15.39
C GLU A 678 -22.34 -13.43 16.49
N TYR A 679 -23.44 -12.91 17.05
CA TYR A 679 -23.46 -11.87 18.09
C TYR A 679 -24.18 -12.36 19.38
N PRO A 680 -23.45 -13.04 20.30
CA PRO A 680 -24.04 -13.66 21.49
C PRO A 680 -24.60 -12.66 22.52
N SER A 681 -24.10 -11.43 22.53
CA SER A 681 -24.54 -10.36 23.44
C SER A 681 -26.01 -10.01 23.23
N THR A 682 -26.46 -9.90 21.98
CA THR A 682 -27.86 -9.61 21.62
C THR A 682 -28.79 -10.76 21.96
N LEU A 683 -28.34 -12.02 21.81
CA LEU A 683 -29.14 -13.22 22.09
C LEU A 683 -29.34 -13.52 23.58
N SER A 684 -28.45 -13.00 24.44
CA SER A 684 -28.50 -13.21 25.89
C SER A 684 -29.62 -12.41 26.59
N THR A 685 -30.18 -11.41 25.89
CA THR A 685 -31.30 -10.59 26.34
C THR A 685 -32.58 -11.43 26.55
N PRO A 686 -33.50 -11.00 27.44
CA PRO A 686 -34.77 -11.73 27.66
C PRO A 686 -35.62 -11.82 26.38
N GLU A 687 -35.54 -10.80 25.53
CA GLU A 687 -36.18 -10.76 24.22
C GLU A 687 -35.52 -11.73 23.22
N GLY A 688 -34.18 -11.77 23.16
CA GLY A 688 -33.45 -12.74 22.34
C GLY A 688 -33.77 -14.18 22.69
N LYS A 689 -33.81 -14.50 23.99
CA LYS A 689 -34.23 -15.84 24.47
C LYS A 689 -35.67 -16.19 24.08
N LYS A 690 -36.57 -15.21 23.95
CA LYS A 690 -37.95 -15.42 23.47
C LYS A 690 -37.97 -15.73 21.97
N VAL A 691 -37.23 -14.95 21.17
CA VAL A 691 -37.13 -15.16 19.71
C VAL A 691 -36.51 -16.51 19.39
N VAL A 692 -35.43 -16.91 20.06
CA VAL A 692 -34.79 -18.23 19.89
C VAL A 692 -35.74 -19.38 20.22
N ARG A 693 -36.52 -19.28 21.31
CA ARG A 693 -37.54 -20.28 21.64
C ARG A 693 -38.61 -20.40 20.55
N ASN A 694 -39.10 -19.27 20.04
CA ASN A 694 -40.09 -19.26 18.96
C ASN A 694 -39.52 -19.84 17.65
N TYR A 695 -38.29 -19.49 17.30
CA TYR A 695 -37.57 -20.06 16.15
C TYR A 695 -37.45 -21.59 16.27
N ASN A 696 -36.94 -22.10 17.40
CA ASN A 696 -36.76 -23.55 17.60
C ASN A 696 -38.09 -24.30 17.53
N ARG A 697 -39.15 -23.74 18.11
CA ARG A 697 -40.50 -24.34 18.07
C ARG A 697 -41.07 -24.36 16.65
N LEU A 698 -40.97 -23.25 15.92
CA LEU A 698 -41.44 -23.19 14.54
C LEU A 698 -40.62 -24.09 13.62
N GLY A 699 -39.29 -24.11 13.80
CA GLY A 699 -38.38 -25.00 13.08
C GLY A 699 -38.73 -26.47 13.26
N ALA A 700 -38.96 -26.91 14.50
CA ALA A 700 -39.41 -28.27 14.78
C ALA A 700 -40.72 -28.61 14.06
N VAL A 701 -41.72 -27.73 14.14
CA VAL A 701 -43.03 -27.93 13.48
C VAL A 701 -42.91 -28.03 11.95
N LEU A 702 -42.04 -27.22 11.32
CA LEU A 702 -41.83 -27.27 9.87
C LEU A 702 -41.12 -28.56 9.43
N ILE A 703 -40.17 -29.05 10.23
CA ILE A 703 -39.49 -30.33 9.98
C ILE A 703 -40.45 -31.51 10.18
N GLU A 704 -41.27 -31.49 11.23
CA GLU A 704 -42.32 -32.48 11.47
C GLU A 704 -43.31 -32.55 10.30
N PHE A 705 -43.69 -31.40 9.74
CA PHE A 705 -44.55 -31.33 8.55
C PHE A 705 -43.90 -32.01 7.35
N GLU A 706 -42.62 -31.74 7.08
CA GLU A 706 -41.87 -32.39 6.00
C GLU A 706 -41.83 -33.92 6.18
N ILE A 707 -41.48 -34.40 7.38
CA ILE A 707 -41.38 -35.84 7.69
C ILE A 707 -42.74 -36.52 7.53
N LEU A 708 -43.82 -35.89 7.98
CA LEU A 708 -45.16 -36.46 7.90
C LEU A 708 -45.60 -36.69 6.45
N TYR A 709 -45.46 -35.68 5.59
CA TYR A 709 -45.86 -35.77 4.19
C TYR A 709 -44.94 -36.70 3.38
N HIS A 710 -43.63 -36.70 3.67
CA HIS A 710 -42.70 -37.65 3.04
C HIS A 710 -43.04 -39.10 3.39
N ARG A 711 -43.32 -39.41 4.67
CA ARG A 711 -43.74 -40.75 5.08
C ARG A 711 -45.08 -41.18 4.49
N ALA A 712 -46.05 -40.27 4.42
CA ALA A 712 -47.35 -40.54 3.80
C ALA A 712 -47.18 -40.89 2.32
N TRP A 713 -46.34 -40.13 1.60
CA TRP A 713 -46.02 -40.39 0.21
C TRP A 713 -45.32 -41.74 0.01
N MET A 714 -44.33 -42.08 0.84
CA MET A 714 -43.65 -43.38 0.75
C MET A 714 -44.64 -44.56 0.81
N LYS A 715 -45.67 -44.47 1.67
CA LYS A 715 -46.73 -45.49 1.75
C LYS A 715 -47.66 -45.47 0.54
N GLN A 716 -47.98 -44.29 0.01
CA GLN A 716 -48.88 -44.12 -1.13
C GLN A 716 -48.29 -44.70 -2.43
N VAL A 717 -46.98 -44.55 -2.65
CA VAL A 717 -46.28 -45.05 -3.83
C VAL A 717 -46.48 -46.56 -4.01
N ASP A 718 -46.42 -47.34 -2.92
CA ASP A 718 -46.60 -48.79 -2.97
C ASP A 718 -48.02 -49.19 -3.39
N THR A 719 -49.03 -48.42 -2.98
CA THR A 719 -50.42 -48.60 -3.43
C THR A 719 -50.58 -48.22 -4.90
N VAL A 720 -49.97 -47.13 -5.37
CA VAL A 720 -50.10 -46.69 -6.77
C VAL A 720 -49.43 -47.67 -7.75
N LYS A 721 -48.41 -48.41 -7.30
CA LYS A 721 -47.77 -49.46 -8.11
C LYS A 721 -48.75 -50.55 -8.57
N THR A 722 -49.80 -50.86 -7.79
CA THR A 722 -50.80 -51.86 -8.20
C THR A 722 -51.61 -51.41 -9.42
N GLY A 723 -51.71 -50.10 -9.67
CA GLY A 723 -52.36 -49.54 -10.86
C GLY A 723 -51.71 -49.97 -12.18
N LEU A 724 -50.42 -50.34 -12.17
CA LEU A 724 -49.74 -50.89 -13.37
C LEU A 724 -50.21 -52.31 -13.74
N GLN A 725 -50.92 -52.99 -12.84
CA GLN A 725 -51.51 -54.31 -13.08
C GLN A 725 -52.90 -54.22 -13.72
N ALA A 726 -53.43 -53.02 -13.94
CA ALA A 726 -54.69 -52.84 -14.65
C ALA A 726 -54.55 -53.11 -16.16
N THR A 727 -55.65 -53.50 -16.81
CA THR A 727 -55.72 -53.72 -18.26
C THR A 727 -55.45 -52.42 -19.02
N ILE A 728 -54.94 -52.47 -20.25
CA ILE A 728 -54.52 -51.29 -21.03
C ILE A 728 -55.72 -50.48 -21.54
N LEU A 729 -56.81 -51.17 -21.89
CA LEU A 729 -58.02 -50.57 -22.44
C LEU A 729 -59.21 -50.80 -21.49
N ILE A 730 -60.09 -49.82 -21.43
CA ILE A 730 -61.42 -49.91 -20.79
C ILE A 730 -62.46 -49.35 -21.77
N ARG A 731 -63.68 -49.91 -21.74
CA ARG A 731 -64.83 -49.33 -22.43
C ARG A 731 -65.50 -48.30 -21.55
N HIS A 732 -65.78 -47.12 -22.09
CA HIS A 732 -66.54 -46.09 -21.40
C HIS A 732 -67.96 -46.61 -21.09
N PRO A 733 -68.47 -46.47 -19.85
CA PRO A 733 -69.71 -47.13 -19.41
C PRO A 733 -70.96 -46.69 -20.18
N GLU A 734 -71.01 -45.46 -20.68
CA GLU A 734 -72.18 -44.92 -21.39
C GLU A 734 -72.03 -44.89 -22.92
N THR A 735 -70.82 -44.69 -23.43
CA THR A 735 -70.57 -44.48 -24.87
C THR A 735 -69.97 -45.71 -25.55
N GLN A 736 -69.57 -46.73 -24.77
CA GLN A 736 -68.86 -47.94 -25.24
C GLN A 736 -67.56 -47.65 -26.03
N GLU A 737 -67.09 -46.40 -26.04
CA GLU A 737 -65.83 -46.02 -26.67
C GLU A 737 -64.64 -46.59 -25.91
N LEU A 738 -63.58 -46.97 -26.64
CA LEU A 738 -62.35 -47.51 -26.07
C LEU A 738 -61.48 -46.35 -25.56
N LEU A 739 -61.15 -46.39 -24.26
CA LEU A 739 -60.26 -45.44 -23.60
C LEU A 739 -59.02 -46.15 -23.04
N VAL A 740 -57.91 -45.42 -22.99
CA VAL A 740 -56.67 -45.89 -22.40
C VAL A 740 -56.79 -45.84 -20.88
N ASN A 741 -56.61 -46.99 -20.24
CA ASN A 741 -56.72 -47.13 -18.79
C ASN A 741 -55.35 -46.92 -18.13
N PHE A 742 -54.90 -45.67 -18.08
CA PHE A 742 -53.67 -45.29 -17.39
C PHE A 742 -53.99 -44.35 -16.21
N ASP A 743 -53.64 -44.76 -14.99
CA ASP A 743 -53.93 -43.98 -13.78
C ASP A 743 -53.12 -42.67 -13.76
N PRO A 744 -53.77 -41.48 -13.73
CA PRO A 744 -53.10 -40.19 -13.62
C PRO A 744 -52.15 -40.08 -12.40
N LEU A 745 -52.40 -40.83 -11.33
CA LEU A 745 -51.55 -40.87 -10.13
C LEU A 745 -50.13 -41.37 -10.44
N LEU A 746 -49.94 -42.19 -11.48
CA LEU A 746 -48.60 -42.66 -11.89
C LEU A 746 -47.74 -41.51 -12.43
N TYR A 747 -48.32 -40.61 -13.24
CA TYR A 747 -47.61 -39.41 -13.70
C TYR A 747 -47.27 -38.48 -12.53
N GLN A 748 -48.16 -38.37 -11.55
CA GLN A 748 -47.92 -37.61 -10.33
C GLN A 748 -46.75 -38.20 -9.52
N VAL A 749 -46.74 -39.52 -9.28
CA VAL A 749 -45.68 -40.21 -8.53
C VAL A 749 -44.32 -40.08 -9.22
N ILE A 750 -44.25 -40.19 -10.55
CA ILE A 750 -43.00 -40.00 -11.31
C ILE A 750 -42.45 -38.59 -11.09
N ARG A 751 -43.31 -37.56 -11.20
CA ARG A 751 -42.91 -36.17 -10.97
C ARG A 751 -42.54 -35.92 -9.51
N GLU A 752 -43.27 -36.49 -8.57
CA GLU A 752 -42.97 -36.40 -7.13
C GLU A 752 -41.63 -37.04 -6.80
N ALA A 753 -41.34 -38.24 -7.31
CA ALA A 753 -40.08 -38.93 -7.10
C ALA A 753 -38.88 -38.13 -7.65
N GLU A 754 -39.01 -37.52 -8.83
CA GLU A 754 -38.00 -36.61 -9.36
C GLU A 754 -37.76 -35.40 -8.46
N CYS A 755 -38.84 -34.78 -7.94
CA CYS A 755 -38.77 -33.67 -7.01
C CYS A 755 -38.16 -34.07 -5.65
N MET A 756 -38.55 -35.22 -5.08
CA MET A 756 -37.99 -35.75 -3.83
C MET A 756 -36.48 -36.00 -3.96
N ARG A 757 -36.05 -36.62 -5.07
CA ARG A 757 -34.63 -36.84 -5.37
C ARG A 757 -33.85 -35.52 -5.48
N LYS A 758 -34.39 -34.52 -6.19
CA LYS A 758 -33.78 -33.18 -6.28
C LYS A 758 -33.71 -32.48 -4.92
N MET A 759 -34.65 -32.78 -4.03
CA MET A 759 -34.69 -32.29 -2.66
C MET A 759 -33.78 -33.10 -1.70
N GLY A 760 -33.12 -34.16 -2.17
CA GLY A 760 -32.26 -35.01 -1.35
C GLY A 760 -33.02 -35.85 -0.31
N LEU A 761 -34.27 -36.18 -0.61
CA LEU A 761 -35.10 -37.08 0.21
C LEU A 761 -35.05 -38.51 -0.35
N ASP A 762 -35.19 -39.49 0.53
CA ASP A 762 -35.21 -40.89 0.16
C ASP A 762 -36.45 -41.23 -0.70
N VAL A 763 -36.24 -42.02 -1.74
CA VAL A 763 -37.28 -42.45 -2.68
C VAL A 763 -37.44 -43.98 -2.57
N PRO A 764 -38.66 -44.50 -2.39
CA PRO A 764 -38.90 -45.94 -2.35
C PRO A 764 -38.46 -46.64 -3.65
N GLU A 765 -38.00 -47.90 -3.54
CA GLU A 765 -37.61 -48.72 -4.69
C GLU A 765 -38.74 -48.89 -5.72
N SER A 766 -39.99 -48.96 -5.24
CA SER A 766 -41.19 -48.98 -6.07
C SER A 766 -41.30 -47.75 -6.98
N ALA A 767 -41.02 -46.54 -6.47
CA ALA A 767 -40.97 -45.33 -7.29
C ALA A 767 -39.77 -45.31 -8.24
N HIS A 768 -38.61 -45.87 -7.85
CA HIS A 768 -37.45 -45.98 -8.73
C HIS A 768 -37.73 -46.82 -9.97
N VAL A 769 -38.35 -47.99 -9.79
CA VAL A 769 -38.73 -48.87 -10.91
C VAL A 769 -39.70 -48.17 -11.87
N ILE A 770 -40.70 -47.45 -11.34
CA ILE A 770 -41.67 -46.70 -12.16
C ILE A 770 -40.97 -45.56 -12.92
N CYS A 771 -40.02 -44.86 -12.30
CA CYS A 771 -39.28 -43.78 -12.95
C CYS A 771 -38.35 -44.30 -14.06
N LEU A 772 -37.72 -45.46 -13.88
CA LEU A 772 -36.91 -46.10 -14.92
C LEU A 772 -37.76 -46.55 -16.12
N GLY A 773 -38.97 -47.05 -15.87
CA GLY A 773 -39.94 -47.43 -16.89
C GLY A 773 -40.67 -46.27 -17.56
N ARG A 774 -40.44 -45.01 -17.15
CA ARG A 774 -41.20 -43.82 -17.59
C ARG A 774 -41.26 -43.67 -19.11
N GLU A 775 -40.12 -43.74 -19.79
CA GLU A 775 -40.05 -43.50 -21.23
C GLU A 775 -40.81 -44.58 -22.01
N GLN A 776 -40.69 -45.83 -21.57
CA GLN A 776 -41.40 -46.94 -22.18
C GLN A 776 -42.90 -46.87 -21.91
N LEU A 777 -43.33 -46.56 -20.69
CA LEU A 777 -44.75 -46.38 -20.36
C LEU A 777 -45.36 -45.23 -21.15
N GLN A 778 -44.68 -44.08 -21.22
CA GLN A 778 -45.15 -42.93 -21.99
C GLN A 778 -45.22 -43.24 -23.48
N LYS A 779 -44.23 -43.94 -24.04
CA LYS A 779 -44.24 -44.40 -25.43
C LYS A 779 -45.41 -45.36 -25.70
N ASN A 780 -45.67 -46.30 -24.80
CA ASN A 780 -46.77 -47.25 -24.91
C ASN A 780 -48.13 -46.53 -24.85
N CYS A 781 -48.32 -45.61 -23.89
CA CYS A 781 -49.54 -44.78 -23.79
C CYS A 781 -49.78 -43.97 -25.07
N ASN A 782 -48.78 -43.22 -25.53
CA ASN A 782 -48.90 -42.41 -26.74
C ASN A 782 -49.20 -43.28 -27.97
N THR A 783 -48.60 -44.47 -28.06
CA THR A 783 -48.81 -45.38 -29.19
C THR A 783 -50.25 -45.90 -29.22
N ILE A 784 -50.80 -46.32 -28.07
CA ILE A 784 -52.19 -46.79 -28.01
C ILE A 784 -53.19 -45.65 -28.20
N GLU A 785 -52.92 -44.45 -27.66
CA GLU A 785 -53.75 -43.26 -27.91
C GLU A 785 -53.79 -42.91 -29.40
N MET A 786 -52.64 -42.90 -30.08
CA MET A 786 -52.60 -42.68 -31.53
C MET A 786 -53.35 -43.76 -32.30
N LEU A 787 -53.22 -45.04 -31.94
CA LEU A 787 -53.94 -46.13 -32.62
C LEU A 787 -55.45 -46.03 -32.42
N LEU A 788 -55.91 -45.60 -31.24
CA LEU A 788 -57.33 -45.39 -30.97
C LEU A 788 -57.88 -44.17 -31.73
N GLU A 789 -57.11 -43.09 -31.82
CA GLU A 789 -57.48 -41.91 -32.60
C GLU A 789 -57.48 -42.23 -34.11
N GLU A 790 -56.49 -42.97 -34.60
CA GLU A 790 -56.47 -43.49 -35.99
C GLU A 790 -57.70 -44.36 -36.26
N ASN A 791 -58.06 -45.27 -35.35
CA ASN A 791 -59.28 -46.07 -35.47
C ASN A 791 -60.54 -45.21 -35.53
N ARG A 792 -60.66 -44.20 -34.66
CA ARG A 792 -61.80 -43.26 -34.64
C ARG A 792 -61.88 -42.47 -35.94
N ALA A 793 -60.75 -41.97 -36.43
CA ALA A 793 -60.66 -41.19 -37.65
C ALA A 793 -60.97 -42.04 -38.90
N ILE A 794 -60.45 -43.27 -38.99
CA ILE A 794 -60.72 -44.18 -40.11
C ILE A 794 -62.21 -44.54 -40.13
N ARG A 795 -62.80 -44.88 -38.98
CA ARG A 795 -64.26 -45.15 -38.88
C ARG A 795 -65.10 -43.93 -39.27
N GLY A 796 -64.66 -42.73 -38.93
CA GLY A 796 -65.33 -41.48 -39.30
C GLY A 796 -65.27 -41.14 -40.80
N ARG A 797 -64.30 -41.69 -41.56
CA ARG A 797 -64.19 -41.50 -43.02
C ARG A 797 -65.07 -42.46 -43.84
N ILE A 798 -65.71 -43.43 -43.19
CA ILE A 798 -66.61 -44.38 -43.85
C ILE A 798 -67.95 -43.68 -44.08
N HIS A 799 -68.31 -43.51 -45.36
CA HIS A 799 -69.64 -43.00 -45.71
C HIS A 799 -70.73 -43.97 -45.23
N SER A 800 -71.88 -43.45 -44.79
CA SER A 800 -72.96 -44.27 -44.20
C SER A 800 -73.42 -45.43 -45.10
N VAL A 801 -73.43 -45.21 -46.42
CA VAL A 801 -73.78 -46.20 -47.45
C VAL A 801 -72.82 -47.40 -47.47
N PHE A 802 -71.56 -47.22 -47.09
CA PHE A 802 -70.55 -48.30 -47.08
C PHE A 802 -70.39 -48.94 -45.70
N HIS A 803 -71.12 -48.49 -44.67
CA HIS A 803 -70.94 -48.98 -43.31
C HIS A 803 -71.27 -50.47 -43.13
N PRO A 804 -72.38 -50.99 -43.70
CA PRO A 804 -72.69 -52.42 -43.67
C PRO A 804 -71.64 -53.27 -44.41
N LEU A 805 -71.27 -52.86 -45.62
CA LEU A 805 -70.24 -53.50 -46.46
C LEU A 805 -68.83 -53.51 -45.83
N MET A 806 -68.55 -52.60 -44.88
CA MET A 806 -67.27 -52.51 -44.17
C MET A 806 -67.26 -53.26 -42.82
N ALA A 807 -68.41 -53.78 -42.36
CA ALA A 807 -68.56 -54.46 -41.07
C ALA A 807 -67.56 -55.61 -40.80
N PRO A 808 -67.28 -56.55 -41.73
CA PRO A 808 -66.33 -57.63 -41.47
C PRO A 808 -64.88 -57.13 -41.27
N HIS A 809 -64.50 -56.07 -41.98
CA HIS A 809 -63.18 -55.45 -41.83
C HIS A 809 -63.07 -54.67 -40.51
N ILE A 810 -64.16 -54.04 -40.05
CA ILE A 810 -64.22 -53.39 -38.73
C ILE A 810 -64.09 -54.42 -37.60
N LYS A 811 -64.76 -55.58 -37.72
CA LYS A 811 -64.68 -56.68 -36.74
C LYS A 811 -63.26 -57.24 -36.60
N LYS A 812 -62.48 -57.31 -37.68
CA LYS A 812 -61.06 -57.72 -37.65
C LYS A 812 -60.22 -56.78 -36.77
N VAL A 813 -60.49 -55.47 -36.82
CA VAL A 813 -59.83 -54.47 -35.95
C VAL A 813 -60.27 -54.64 -34.49
N ASP A 814 -61.55 -54.91 -34.23
CA ASP A 814 -62.06 -55.14 -32.87
C ASP A 814 -61.45 -56.39 -32.22
N ILE A 815 -61.28 -57.49 -32.97
CA ILE A 815 -60.59 -58.70 -32.50
C ILE A 815 -59.12 -58.39 -32.18
N ALA A 816 -58.44 -57.60 -33.01
CA ALA A 816 -57.06 -57.20 -32.76
C ALA A 816 -56.90 -56.34 -31.49
N LEU A 817 -57.93 -55.56 -31.10
CA LEU A 817 -57.95 -54.73 -29.88
C LEU A 817 -58.35 -55.50 -28.61
N GLN A 818 -59.02 -56.65 -28.75
CA GLN A 818 -59.56 -57.44 -27.64
C GLN A 818 -58.51 -57.88 -26.59
N PRO A 819 -57.28 -58.30 -26.94
CA PRO A 819 -56.26 -58.65 -25.95
C PRO A 819 -55.91 -57.50 -24.97
N GLY A 820 -56.04 -56.24 -25.41
CA GLY A 820 -55.81 -55.05 -24.58
C GLY A 820 -56.91 -54.77 -23.56
N LEU A 821 -58.11 -55.36 -23.73
CA LEU A 821 -59.25 -55.22 -22.82
C LEU A 821 -59.27 -56.26 -21.70
N VAL A 822 -58.70 -57.45 -21.94
CA VAL A 822 -58.93 -58.63 -21.08
C VAL A 822 -57.65 -59.17 -20.44
N MET A 823 -56.52 -59.18 -21.17
CA MET A 823 -55.32 -59.92 -20.73
C MET A 823 -54.07 -59.06 -20.54
N LEU A 824 -53.87 -58.03 -21.35
CA LEU A 824 -52.63 -57.26 -21.33
C LEU A 824 -52.69 -56.12 -20.31
N CYS A 825 -51.66 -56.03 -19.47
CA CYS A 825 -51.46 -54.96 -18.48
C CYS A 825 -50.19 -54.16 -18.82
N TRP A 826 -49.98 -53.03 -18.14
CA TRP A 826 -48.85 -52.12 -18.42
C TRP A 826 -47.46 -52.72 -18.11
N THR A 827 -47.41 -53.84 -17.40
CA THR A 827 -46.18 -54.60 -17.10
C THR A 827 -45.91 -55.77 -18.07
N SER A 828 -46.80 -56.03 -19.03
CA SER A 828 -46.63 -57.13 -19.98
C SER A 828 -45.48 -56.87 -20.96
N LEU A 829 -44.71 -57.92 -21.31
CA LEU A 829 -43.57 -57.80 -22.24
C LEU A 829 -44.00 -57.76 -23.73
N ASN A 830 -45.19 -58.27 -24.05
CA ASN A 830 -45.66 -58.47 -25.43
C ASN A 830 -46.44 -57.27 -26.02
N LEU A 831 -46.32 -56.07 -25.44
CA LEU A 831 -47.08 -54.88 -25.87
C LEU A 831 -46.71 -54.40 -27.28
N ASP A 832 -45.44 -54.48 -27.65
CA ASP A 832 -44.98 -54.06 -28.98
C ASP A 832 -45.53 -54.96 -30.10
N ALA A 833 -45.68 -56.27 -29.83
CA ALA A 833 -46.30 -57.20 -30.77
C ALA A 833 -47.79 -56.89 -30.94
N PHE A 834 -48.48 -56.63 -29.83
CA PHE A 834 -49.88 -56.20 -29.83
C PHE A 834 -50.09 -54.91 -30.65
N PHE A 835 -49.30 -53.86 -30.43
CA PHE A 835 -49.40 -52.61 -31.19
C PHE A 835 -49.15 -52.80 -32.69
N LYS A 836 -48.23 -53.69 -33.09
CA LYS A 836 -47.99 -54.01 -34.51
C LYS A 836 -49.19 -54.71 -35.14
N THR A 837 -49.82 -55.64 -34.44
CA THR A 837 -51.01 -56.36 -34.94
C THR A 837 -52.18 -55.40 -35.12
N VAL A 838 -52.46 -54.53 -34.15
CA VAL A 838 -53.50 -53.50 -34.25
C VAL A 838 -53.21 -52.54 -35.41
N LYS A 839 -51.96 -52.08 -35.54
CA LYS A 839 -51.56 -51.17 -36.62
C LYS A 839 -51.69 -51.80 -38.01
N ALA A 840 -51.38 -53.09 -38.14
CA ALA A 840 -51.55 -53.82 -39.40
C ALA A 840 -53.03 -53.90 -39.79
N ALA A 841 -53.91 -54.28 -38.85
CA ALA A 841 -55.34 -54.32 -39.08
C ALA A 841 -55.93 -52.95 -39.44
N LEU A 842 -55.48 -51.87 -38.79
CA LEU A 842 -55.91 -50.50 -39.11
C LEU A 842 -55.44 -50.04 -40.49
N ARG A 843 -54.20 -50.36 -40.90
CA ARG A 843 -53.69 -50.04 -42.24
C ARG A 843 -54.47 -50.73 -43.35
N ASP A 844 -54.82 -52.00 -43.14
CA ASP A 844 -55.64 -52.76 -44.09
C ASP A 844 -56.99 -52.05 -44.30
N LEU A 845 -57.62 -51.59 -43.19
CA LEU A 845 -58.87 -50.85 -43.22
C LEU A 845 -58.71 -49.47 -43.88
N GLU A 846 -57.65 -48.71 -43.55
CA GLU A 846 -57.41 -47.39 -44.13
C GLU A 846 -57.21 -47.45 -45.65
N LEU A 847 -56.43 -48.41 -46.15
CA LEU A 847 -56.21 -48.59 -47.58
C LEU A 847 -57.52 -48.89 -48.32
N LEU A 848 -58.38 -49.72 -47.72
CA LEU A 848 -59.69 -50.03 -48.28
C LEU A 848 -60.62 -48.80 -48.29
N VAL A 849 -60.71 -48.08 -47.18
CA VAL A 849 -61.54 -46.87 -47.08
C VAL A 849 -61.08 -45.80 -48.08
N LYS A 850 -59.76 -45.64 -48.25
CA LYS A 850 -59.19 -44.70 -49.22
C LYS A 850 -59.54 -45.08 -50.66
N GLU A 851 -59.34 -46.34 -51.02
CA GLU A 851 -59.65 -46.84 -52.37
C GLU A 851 -61.13 -46.65 -52.73
N VAL A 852 -62.04 -46.93 -51.78
CA VAL A 852 -63.49 -46.73 -51.97
C VAL A 852 -63.85 -45.25 -52.08
N ASN A 853 -63.31 -44.40 -51.21
CA ASN A 853 -63.60 -42.97 -51.25
C ASN A 853 -63.02 -42.29 -52.51
N ASP A 854 -61.80 -42.65 -52.93
CA ASP A 854 -61.16 -42.11 -54.15
C ASP A 854 -62.01 -42.42 -55.40
N ILE A 855 -62.56 -43.64 -55.52
CA ILE A 855 -63.45 -44.02 -56.63
C ILE A 855 -64.75 -43.23 -56.55
N LYS A 856 -65.34 -43.11 -55.36
CA LYS A 856 -66.58 -42.35 -55.17
C LYS A 856 -66.41 -40.88 -55.55
N GLU A 857 -65.41 -40.18 -55.03
CA GLU A 857 -65.23 -38.75 -55.29
C GLU A 857 -64.81 -38.47 -56.74
N SER A 858 -63.83 -39.21 -57.28
CA SER A 858 -63.25 -38.90 -58.59
C SER A 858 -64.04 -39.46 -59.77
N ARG A 859 -64.69 -40.61 -59.62
CA ARG A 859 -65.37 -41.30 -60.74
C ARG A 859 -66.88 -41.24 -60.66
N ILE A 860 -67.46 -41.07 -59.46
CA ILE A 860 -68.91 -40.95 -59.30
C ILE A 860 -69.30 -39.49 -59.15
N ASP A 861 -68.86 -38.80 -58.08
CA ASP A 861 -69.28 -37.43 -57.80
C ASP A 861 -68.82 -36.42 -58.87
N SER A 862 -67.57 -36.53 -59.34
CA SER A 862 -67.09 -35.66 -60.42
C SER A 862 -67.87 -35.86 -61.72
N VAL A 863 -68.33 -37.08 -62.00
CA VAL A 863 -69.10 -37.38 -63.21
C VAL A 863 -70.54 -36.88 -63.06
N LEU A 864 -71.15 -37.03 -61.88
CA LEU A 864 -72.44 -36.43 -61.56
C LEU A 864 -72.40 -34.89 -61.68
N THR A 865 -71.32 -34.28 -61.20
CA THR A 865 -71.11 -32.83 -61.32
C THR A 865 -70.91 -32.41 -62.79
N ASP A 866 -70.19 -33.20 -63.59
CA ASP A 866 -70.05 -32.94 -65.04
C ASP A 866 -71.39 -33.05 -65.77
N ILE A 867 -72.21 -34.07 -65.48
CA ILE A 867 -73.56 -34.26 -66.04
C ILE A 867 -74.44 -33.04 -65.72
N SER A 868 -74.53 -32.65 -64.45
CA SER A 868 -75.34 -31.50 -64.02
C SER A 868 -74.94 -30.16 -64.64
N ASN A 869 -73.68 -30.00 -65.08
CA ASN A 869 -73.19 -28.77 -65.71
C ASN A 869 -73.31 -28.77 -67.24
N THR A 870 -73.88 -29.81 -67.86
CA THR A 870 -74.06 -29.86 -69.32
C THR A 870 -75.10 -28.85 -69.81
N LEU A 871 -74.69 -27.98 -70.74
CA LEU A 871 -75.54 -26.94 -71.33
C LEU A 871 -76.38 -27.50 -72.48
N LEU A 872 -77.68 -27.64 -72.27
CA LEU A 872 -78.63 -28.14 -73.28
C LEU A 872 -79.05 -27.08 -74.32
N CYS A 873 -78.73 -25.81 -74.08
CA CYS A 873 -79.07 -24.70 -74.97
C CYS A 873 -77.96 -23.64 -74.94
N SER A 874 -77.50 -23.19 -76.12
CA SER A 874 -76.52 -22.11 -76.23
C SER A 874 -77.13 -20.92 -76.98
N LEU A 875 -77.18 -19.76 -76.33
CA LEU A 875 -77.56 -18.49 -76.96
C LEU A 875 -76.27 -17.73 -77.29
N ALA A 876 -75.84 -17.75 -78.55
CA ALA A 876 -74.68 -16.96 -78.98
C ALA A 876 -75.09 -15.48 -79.12
N PRO A 877 -74.50 -14.53 -78.35
CA PRO A 877 -74.97 -13.13 -78.32
C PRO A 877 -74.85 -12.39 -79.65
N TRP A 878 -73.97 -12.86 -80.55
CA TRP A 878 -73.47 -12.11 -81.71
C TRP A 878 -74.12 -12.53 -83.03
N LYS A 879 -74.96 -13.56 -83.04
CA LYS A 879 -75.68 -14.03 -84.22
C LYS A 879 -77.17 -13.77 -83.98
N VAL A 880 -77.87 -13.23 -84.98
CA VAL A 880 -79.33 -13.11 -84.95
C VAL A 880 -79.87 -14.38 -85.58
N TRP A 881 -80.57 -15.20 -84.79
CA TRP A 881 -81.05 -16.50 -85.24
C TRP A 881 -82.48 -16.33 -85.72
N ASN A 882 -82.79 -16.89 -86.88
CA ASN A 882 -84.20 -17.11 -87.22
C ASN A 882 -84.74 -18.28 -86.37
N ALA A 883 -86.06 -18.36 -86.22
CA ALA A 883 -86.68 -19.37 -85.35
C ALA A 883 -86.31 -20.81 -85.74
N GLU A 884 -86.13 -21.09 -87.04
CA GLU A 884 -85.75 -22.40 -87.55
C GLU A 884 -84.28 -22.76 -87.25
N GLU A 885 -83.35 -21.81 -87.37
CA GLU A 885 -81.94 -21.96 -87.04
C GLU A 885 -81.75 -22.19 -85.54
N PHE A 886 -82.57 -21.55 -84.69
CA PHE A 886 -82.57 -21.75 -83.24
C PHE A 886 -83.05 -23.13 -82.86
N VAL A 887 -84.14 -23.59 -83.46
CA VAL A 887 -84.64 -24.95 -83.24
C VAL A 887 -83.60 -25.96 -83.72
N GLN A 888 -83.02 -25.79 -84.92
CA GLN A 888 -82.04 -26.73 -85.47
C GLN A 888 -80.75 -26.82 -84.64
N SER A 889 -80.17 -25.70 -84.21
CA SER A 889 -78.93 -25.75 -83.43
C SER A 889 -79.15 -26.03 -81.94
N THR A 890 -80.32 -25.73 -81.37
CA THR A 890 -80.69 -26.25 -80.04
C THR A 890 -80.88 -27.77 -80.12
N GLN A 891 -81.57 -28.27 -81.14
CA GLN A 891 -81.77 -29.71 -81.32
C GLN A 891 -80.45 -30.45 -81.52
N LYS A 892 -79.53 -29.90 -82.33
CA LYS A 892 -78.18 -30.45 -82.48
C LYS A 892 -77.39 -30.48 -81.16
N LEU A 893 -77.48 -29.43 -80.34
CA LEU A 893 -76.83 -29.39 -79.02
C LEU A 893 -77.48 -30.37 -78.04
N CYS A 894 -78.81 -30.54 -78.06
CA CYS A 894 -79.49 -31.55 -77.26
C CYS A 894 -79.07 -32.97 -77.68
N ASP A 895 -78.91 -33.24 -78.97
CA ASP A 895 -78.44 -34.53 -79.47
C ASP A 895 -76.97 -34.79 -79.06
N GLU A 896 -76.10 -33.78 -79.17
CA GLU A 896 -74.70 -33.87 -78.71
C GLU A 896 -74.61 -34.03 -77.18
N ALA A 897 -75.44 -33.32 -76.42
CA ALA A 897 -75.52 -33.44 -74.97
C ALA A 897 -76.09 -34.77 -74.52
N ALA A 898 -77.10 -35.33 -75.20
CA ALA A 898 -77.65 -36.65 -74.92
C ALA A 898 -76.57 -37.73 -75.06
N ILE A 899 -75.76 -37.68 -76.13
CA ILE A 899 -74.64 -38.61 -76.32
C ILE A 899 -73.55 -38.39 -75.25
N HIS A 900 -73.29 -37.14 -74.85
CA HIS A 900 -72.33 -36.86 -73.79
C HIS A 900 -72.79 -37.41 -72.44
N ILE A 901 -74.04 -37.17 -72.05
CA ILE A 901 -74.59 -37.64 -70.77
C ILE A 901 -74.64 -39.18 -70.74
N ASP A 902 -75.07 -39.83 -71.82
CA ASP A 902 -75.10 -41.30 -71.94
C ASP A 902 -73.70 -41.92 -71.73
N ARG A 903 -72.68 -41.36 -72.39
CA ARG A 903 -71.28 -41.80 -72.19
C ARG A 903 -70.77 -41.58 -70.77
N ARG A 904 -71.21 -40.52 -70.09
CA ARG A 904 -70.82 -40.22 -68.70
C ARG A 904 -71.54 -41.14 -67.72
N SER A 905 -72.83 -41.38 -67.92
CA SER A 905 -73.62 -42.34 -67.14
C SER A 905 -73.02 -43.76 -67.23
N ALA A 906 -72.65 -44.23 -68.42
CA ALA A 906 -71.98 -45.53 -68.59
C ALA A 906 -70.65 -45.64 -67.83
N ARG A 907 -69.82 -44.58 -67.81
CA ARG A 907 -68.56 -44.57 -67.05
C ARG A 907 -68.76 -44.64 -65.53
N MET A 908 -69.85 -44.05 -65.07
CA MET A 908 -70.20 -44.08 -63.66
C MET A 908 -70.83 -45.42 -63.27
N GLU A 909 -71.61 -46.06 -64.14
CA GLU A 909 -72.02 -47.47 -63.96
C GLU A 909 -70.80 -48.41 -63.88
N GLU A 910 -69.79 -48.22 -64.73
CA GLU A 910 -68.52 -48.94 -64.64
C GLU A 910 -67.80 -48.70 -63.30
N ALA A 911 -67.80 -47.45 -62.80
CA ALA A 911 -67.20 -47.13 -61.50
C ALA A 911 -67.95 -47.76 -60.31
N VAL A 912 -69.29 -47.83 -60.36
CA VAL A 912 -70.09 -48.51 -59.34
C VAL A 912 -69.86 -50.03 -59.39
N ASN A 913 -69.76 -50.62 -60.58
CA ASN A 913 -69.41 -52.04 -60.73
C ASN A 913 -67.98 -52.35 -60.24
N ASP A 914 -67.04 -51.43 -60.42
CA ASP A 914 -65.69 -51.56 -59.85
C ASP A 914 -65.71 -51.54 -58.32
N LEU A 915 -66.53 -50.67 -57.70
CA LEU A 915 -66.74 -50.69 -56.25
C LEU A 915 -67.29 -52.03 -55.76
N VAL A 916 -68.33 -52.56 -56.42
CA VAL A 916 -68.89 -53.89 -56.11
C VAL A 916 -67.81 -54.96 -56.22
N THR A 917 -66.99 -54.92 -57.26
CA THR A 917 -65.89 -55.88 -57.46
C THR A 917 -64.82 -55.78 -56.37
N ILE A 918 -64.48 -54.56 -55.91
CA ILE A 918 -63.53 -54.34 -54.81
C ILE A 918 -64.08 -54.89 -53.49
N PHE A 919 -65.36 -54.63 -53.18
CA PHE A 919 -66.00 -55.16 -51.98
C PHE A 919 -66.11 -56.68 -52.00
N VAL A 920 -66.55 -57.29 -53.10
CA VAL A 920 -66.67 -58.75 -53.23
C VAL A 920 -65.30 -59.44 -53.21
N SER A 921 -64.31 -58.92 -53.94
CA SER A 921 -62.97 -59.51 -53.98
C SER A 921 -62.22 -59.42 -52.65
N LYS A 922 -62.43 -58.35 -51.88
CA LYS A 922 -61.82 -58.22 -50.55
C LYS A 922 -62.60 -58.97 -49.47
N ALA A 923 -63.92 -59.09 -49.59
CA ALA A 923 -64.73 -59.97 -48.74
C ALA A 923 -64.34 -61.45 -48.88
N GLN A 924 -64.11 -61.93 -50.11
CA GLN A 924 -63.65 -63.31 -50.38
C GLN A 924 -62.21 -63.59 -49.93
N ARG A 925 -61.37 -62.54 -49.83
CA ARG A 925 -60.02 -62.65 -49.24
C ARG A 925 -60.05 -62.65 -47.72
N THR A 926 -61.07 -62.06 -47.10
CA THR A 926 -61.28 -62.15 -45.65
C THR A 926 -61.87 -63.48 -45.20
N SER A 927 -62.67 -64.16 -46.03
CA SER A 927 -63.14 -65.53 -45.73
C SER A 927 -62.05 -66.58 -45.95
N LYS A 928 -61.19 -66.41 -46.97
CA LYS A 928 -60.06 -67.31 -47.23
C LYS A 928 -58.76 -66.85 -46.57
N LEU A 929 -58.69 -66.99 -45.24
CA LEU A 929 -57.41 -67.13 -44.53
C LEU A 929 -57.17 -68.63 -44.27
N PRO A 930 -56.02 -69.21 -44.66
CA PRO A 930 -55.75 -70.63 -44.47
C PRO A 930 -55.51 -70.94 -42.99
N HIS A 931 -56.27 -71.90 -42.48
CA HIS A 931 -55.91 -72.67 -41.29
C HIS A 931 -54.66 -73.51 -41.56
N ALA A 932 -53.77 -73.51 -40.57
CA ALA A 932 -52.76 -74.51 -40.22
C ALA A 932 -51.45 -74.57 -41.03
N GLU A 933 -50.34 -74.52 -40.29
CA GLU A 933 -49.47 -75.70 -40.10
C GLU A 933 -48.71 -75.53 -38.78
N ALA A 934 -49.22 -76.19 -37.74
CA ALA A 934 -48.43 -76.53 -36.57
C ALA A 934 -47.54 -77.72 -36.96
N SER A 935 -46.24 -77.48 -37.05
CA SER A 935 -45.25 -78.54 -37.07
C SER A 935 -45.03 -79.03 -35.64
N ASP A 936 -45.43 -80.28 -35.46
CA ASP A 936 -45.22 -81.15 -34.32
C ASP A 936 -43.73 -81.23 -33.91
N SER A 937 -43.42 -80.93 -32.66
CA SER A 937 -42.28 -81.49 -31.95
C SER A 937 -42.59 -81.49 -30.45
N SER A 938 -42.73 -82.70 -29.93
CA SER A 938 -42.84 -83.15 -28.54
C SER A 938 -41.97 -82.39 -27.53
N ASP A 939 -42.50 -82.19 -26.32
CA ASP A 939 -42.06 -82.94 -25.12
C ASP A 939 -42.93 -82.60 -23.89
N GLU A 940 -43.59 -83.65 -23.38
CA GLU A 940 -43.92 -84.01 -21.99
C GLU A 940 -44.25 -82.94 -20.93
N GLU A 941 -45.47 -82.98 -20.35
CA GLU A 941 -45.70 -83.53 -18.99
C GLU A 941 -47.20 -83.53 -18.60
N GLU A 942 -47.57 -84.57 -17.85
CA GLU A 942 -48.91 -85.05 -17.46
C GLU A 942 -49.68 -84.16 -16.47
N HIS A 943 -51.02 -84.05 -16.61
CA HIS A 943 -51.98 -84.72 -15.70
C HIS A 943 -53.46 -84.34 -15.95
N ASP A 944 -54.25 -85.40 -16.16
CA ASP A 944 -55.62 -85.72 -15.71
C ASP A 944 -56.83 -84.78 -15.84
N ILE A 945 -57.70 -85.18 -16.80
CA ILE A 945 -59.10 -85.66 -16.68
C ILE A 945 -60.14 -84.77 -15.96
N ASP A 946 -61.11 -84.28 -16.74
CA ASP A 946 -62.52 -84.71 -16.63
C ASP A 946 -63.28 -84.51 -17.97
N GLU A 947 -63.85 -85.62 -18.47
CA GLU A 947 -64.87 -85.79 -19.53
C GLU A 947 -66.17 -85.02 -19.16
N GLU A 948 -67.07 -84.51 -20.00
CA GLU A 948 -67.60 -84.76 -21.36
C GLU A 948 -68.67 -83.63 -21.60
N PRO A 949 -69.38 -83.52 -22.75
CA PRO A 949 -69.10 -84.01 -24.10
C PRO A 949 -69.21 -82.90 -25.17
N ASP A 950 -68.67 -83.24 -26.33
CA ASP A 950 -68.96 -82.77 -27.68
C ASP A 950 -70.13 -81.80 -27.88
N SER A 951 -69.80 -80.63 -28.40
CA SER A 951 -70.57 -80.07 -29.51
C SER A 951 -69.62 -79.95 -30.70
N GLU A 952 -69.71 -80.94 -31.60
CA GLU A 952 -69.31 -80.78 -32.99
C GLU A 952 -70.03 -79.55 -33.55
N VAL A 953 -69.39 -78.38 -33.47
CA VAL A 953 -69.73 -77.29 -34.38
C VAL A 953 -69.09 -77.67 -35.71
N THR A 954 -69.83 -78.51 -36.42
CA THR A 954 -69.90 -78.49 -37.87
C THR A 954 -69.72 -77.05 -38.33
N VAL A 955 -68.61 -76.78 -39.02
CA VAL A 955 -68.39 -75.51 -39.69
C VAL A 955 -69.58 -75.32 -40.61
N ASP A 956 -70.48 -74.44 -40.18
CA ASP A 956 -71.75 -74.24 -40.83
C ASP A 956 -71.47 -73.46 -42.11
N VAL A 957 -71.32 -74.22 -43.20
CA VAL A 957 -71.21 -73.70 -44.57
C VAL A 957 -72.41 -72.81 -44.90
N SER A 958 -73.51 -72.87 -44.13
CA SER A 958 -74.64 -71.96 -44.27
C SER A 958 -74.36 -70.52 -43.80
N SER A 959 -73.49 -70.29 -42.80
CA SER A 959 -73.17 -68.93 -42.33
C SER A 959 -72.34 -68.12 -43.31
N GLU A 960 -71.42 -68.76 -44.03
CA GLU A 960 -70.67 -68.12 -45.13
C GLU A 960 -71.57 -67.82 -46.33
N GLN A 961 -72.58 -68.68 -46.59
CA GLN A 961 -73.56 -68.45 -47.66
C GLN A 961 -74.55 -67.33 -47.31
N GLU A 962 -74.94 -67.20 -46.04
CA GLU A 962 -75.79 -66.10 -45.57
C GLU A 962 -75.04 -64.76 -45.60
N GLU A 963 -73.78 -64.70 -45.16
CA GLU A 963 -72.96 -63.48 -45.25
C GLU A 963 -72.67 -63.10 -46.72
N GLU A 964 -72.44 -64.07 -47.62
CA GLU A 964 -72.22 -63.80 -49.04
C GLU A 964 -73.52 -63.36 -49.76
N GLN A 965 -74.69 -63.88 -49.35
CA GLN A 965 -76.00 -63.39 -49.83
C GLN A 965 -76.31 -61.98 -49.32
N GLN A 966 -76.03 -61.69 -48.05
CA GLN A 966 -76.27 -60.39 -47.44
C GLN A 966 -75.36 -59.32 -48.06
N LEU A 967 -74.09 -59.63 -48.33
CA LEU A 967 -73.17 -58.75 -49.05
C LEU A 967 -73.64 -58.46 -50.48
N GLN A 968 -74.21 -59.45 -51.17
CA GLN A 968 -74.79 -59.26 -52.52
C GLN A 968 -76.03 -58.36 -52.48
N GLU A 969 -76.89 -58.51 -51.47
CA GLU A 969 -78.07 -57.65 -51.27
C GLU A 969 -77.67 -56.20 -50.97
N GLU A 970 -76.69 -55.97 -50.10
CA GLU A 970 -76.16 -54.63 -49.80
C GLU A 970 -75.45 -53.99 -51.01
N CYS A 971 -74.77 -54.77 -51.85
CA CYS A 971 -74.21 -54.29 -53.11
C CYS A 971 -75.30 -53.86 -54.10
N LEU A 972 -76.43 -54.57 -54.14
CA LEU A 972 -77.61 -54.21 -54.93
C LEU A 972 -78.27 -52.93 -54.40
N GLU A 973 -78.36 -52.76 -53.08
CA GLU A 973 -78.83 -51.51 -52.45
C GLU A 973 -77.92 -50.32 -52.79
N MET A 974 -76.59 -50.52 -52.82
CA MET A 974 -75.65 -49.48 -53.25
C MET A 974 -75.86 -49.08 -54.73
N ILE A 975 -76.07 -50.05 -55.63
CA ILE A 975 -76.38 -49.78 -57.05
C ILE A 975 -77.70 -49.02 -57.18
N THR A 976 -78.73 -49.40 -56.42
CA THR A 976 -80.02 -48.68 -56.42
C THR A 976 -79.90 -47.26 -55.86
N HIS A 977 -79.08 -47.05 -54.82
CA HIS A 977 -78.79 -45.72 -54.27
C HIS A 977 -78.13 -44.80 -55.32
N PHE A 978 -77.06 -45.25 -55.97
CA PHE A 978 -76.38 -44.42 -56.96
C PHE A 978 -77.23 -44.19 -58.21
N SER A 979 -77.99 -45.19 -58.69
CA SER A 979 -78.93 -44.99 -59.80
C SER A 979 -80.03 -43.98 -59.48
N GLN A 980 -80.53 -43.92 -58.24
CA GLN A 980 -81.46 -42.88 -57.80
C GLN A 980 -80.81 -41.48 -57.76
N GLU A 981 -79.57 -41.37 -57.30
CA GLU A 981 -78.83 -40.10 -57.30
C GLU A 981 -78.60 -39.57 -58.72
N CYS A 982 -78.34 -40.45 -59.68
CA CYS A 982 -78.20 -40.08 -61.09
C CYS A 982 -79.50 -39.52 -61.66
N TRP A 983 -80.62 -40.14 -61.31
CA TRP A 983 -81.96 -39.68 -61.68
C TRP A 983 -82.31 -38.31 -61.10
N LYS A 984 -81.76 -37.93 -59.94
CA LYS A 984 -81.98 -36.60 -59.36
C LYS A 984 -81.16 -35.50 -60.03
N HIS A 985 -80.03 -35.86 -60.64
CA HIS A 985 -79.13 -34.92 -61.31
C HIS A 985 -79.43 -34.74 -62.81
N TYR A 986 -80.16 -35.70 -63.40
CA TYR A 986 -80.84 -35.58 -64.69
C TYR A 986 -82.02 -34.62 -64.60
#